data_AF-A0A2P6TE15-F1
#
_entry.id   AF-A0A2P6TE15-F1
#
_cell.length_a   1.000
_cell.length_b   1.000
_cell.length_c   1.000
_cell.angle_alpha   90.00
_cell.angle_beta   90.00
_cell.angle_gamma   90.00
#
_symmetry.space_group_name_H-M   'P 1'
#
loop_
_entity.id
_entity.type
_entity.pdbx_description
1 polymer ?
#
loop_
_entity_poly.entity_id
_entity_poly.type
_entity_poly.pdbx_seq_one_letter_code
_entity_poly.pdbx_strand_id
1 'polypeptide(L)'
;MQQPEDPQPPAGWDEWLEASVTQLRQRSLFRTLRPTVPGLSAVEAAMSQADIDAFVADRPPASASLPSLVDARDLRTIKLFSLNDYLGLSTHPAVRQAAADAALQCGNGPRSSALVGGYTSWHRDLEAALADLKGTQDCLLFPTGFAANLAVASALCRGGNIVLLSDELNHASIVDGARLGRRDGAKLLVFRHNDLSHLEELLQSECPPGWRVAVLTDSLFSMDGDFADLRGLAELRRRHGFLLVVDDAHATLVCGDRGGGAAEMLGVSDQVDLHVGTLSKAFGCLGGFVACSQQWKDFLVNTGRTQVFSTALPVPVAAAALAAVRVAAAEPWRRQHVWRLAARLGGALGVPVTSPIVPLVIGPEQETVDISMSLLQQGFHVPAIRPPTVPRGTSRLRAERQWRRHVNAQGADVDRVGWLFNALAYGAMLVLRHGLRQGQPGLALAAGTQPLFAALLAALVSHRRWGRGFYTTWREPLALASLLHLQWSVRLLAINSSDNIMLVFKDGGHPLFLLGMLALNNALVWFLLALFYSPSAVPITAMILSAGALSSLATTQPMCGRALEAPGVVQPLSELYSMLTLAHFTAMHPGTADLLASQSRTPEQQCIVISNWMNLAGGILFPLALMWQQGPVPTASPTWQLVSMLRALAAGQAAPQLLAAVRAGACGAVASGMLRRSLAAMVEPTAFPPADRDSFHYAVLQAPLMKEETGGSLPRFLLPYVARLGGMGGLRAPDRGEQAYQAALTAAREAQPFALLVGSGGTEQLILDLAHKHHREFCKAKHALAGELPREIYAEQACGEGATVPPVLLVAHPFANSLPSALEALARLQQDGYRGRIVYLPSAAPGAADDAWASLQESLKGVRVWHQLHRSRIGLVGQPSSWLVASTPSAAAVASSWGPSLVDIDMQELLGGLWGTGSFKKGQVEAVVQDMLAGGAPHTHSEAEGEQEGCPACGAPAVEAEPAAKVYLSLRSLVDQHGLSCISVRCFDVVTAKETTGCYSLSRLLDEQVVAGCEGDVCSALGMLWGQAMTGQVPWMANIAQVDPPNGVVKLAHCTIARSLLTSHEATTHFESGLGVALKGKVPPGAVTLLRIGGKGLDQLWLEEGYVLEEQEAEGTWSPNLCRTQVRVSLLGGRPVVDGLLQRPLGNHVVMLRGHHKALLSSYFSQFGPGFAKAS
;
A
#
# COMPACT_ATOMS: atom_id res chain seq x y z
N MET A 1 2.53 -55.75 -22.98
CA MET A 1 1.94 -56.12 -21.68
C MET A 1 0.44 -55.91 -21.78
N GLN A 2 -0.38 -56.83 -21.26
CA GLN A 2 -1.78 -56.51 -20.96
C GLN A 2 -1.79 -55.41 -19.89
N GLN A 3 -2.78 -54.51 -19.92
CA GLN A 3 -3.07 -53.70 -18.74
C GLN A 3 -3.54 -54.65 -17.64
N PRO A 4 -3.22 -54.41 -16.35
CA PRO A 4 -3.92 -55.07 -15.27
C PRO A 4 -5.42 -54.81 -15.45
N GLU A 5 -6.25 -55.83 -15.31
CA GLU A 5 -7.69 -55.61 -15.22
C GLU A 5 -7.94 -54.77 -13.97
N ASP A 6 -8.41 -53.52 -14.13
CA ASP A 6 -8.84 -52.71 -12.99
C ASP A 6 -9.91 -53.53 -12.25
N PRO A 7 -9.76 -53.76 -10.93
CA PRO A 7 -10.61 -54.68 -10.20
C PRO A 7 -12.08 -54.24 -10.31
N GLN A 8 -12.98 -55.22 -10.44
CA GLN A 8 -14.43 -55.00 -10.49
C GLN A 8 -14.82 -54.00 -9.39
N PRO A 9 -15.44 -52.86 -9.73
CA PRO A 9 -15.81 -51.86 -8.72
C PRO A 9 -16.78 -52.49 -7.72
N PRO A 10 -16.54 -52.35 -6.41
CA PRO A 10 -17.42 -52.93 -5.39
C PRO A 10 -18.84 -52.36 -5.51
N ALA A 11 -19.84 -53.17 -5.14
CA ALA A 11 -21.25 -52.86 -5.39
C ALA A 11 -21.82 -51.78 -4.46
N GLY A 12 -21.19 -51.55 -3.30
CA GLY A 12 -21.55 -50.44 -2.41
C GLY A 12 -20.96 -49.10 -2.89
N TRP A 13 -21.78 -48.04 -2.92
CA TRP A 13 -21.32 -46.69 -3.27
C TRP A 13 -20.19 -46.19 -2.37
N ASP A 14 -20.29 -46.45 -1.06
CA ASP A 14 -19.26 -46.03 -0.09
C ASP A 14 -17.97 -46.84 -0.24
N GLU A 15 -18.07 -48.16 -0.46
CA GLU A 15 -16.92 -49.04 -0.76
C GLU A 15 -16.19 -48.59 -2.03
N TRP A 16 -16.94 -48.23 -3.08
CA TRP A 16 -16.39 -47.75 -4.33
C TRP A 16 -15.74 -46.36 -4.17
N LEU A 17 -16.34 -45.49 -3.37
CA LEU A 17 -15.78 -44.18 -3.05
C LEU A 17 -14.49 -44.29 -2.24
N GLU A 18 -14.46 -45.13 -1.21
CA GLU A 18 -13.26 -45.38 -0.39
C GLU A 18 -12.15 -46.02 -1.22
N ALA A 19 -12.45 -47.03 -2.05
CA ALA A 19 -11.50 -47.62 -2.98
C ALA A 19 -10.95 -46.60 -3.97
N SER A 20 -11.81 -45.73 -4.54
CA SER A 20 -11.41 -44.69 -5.49
C SER A 20 -10.52 -43.61 -4.84
N VAL A 21 -10.86 -43.14 -3.65
CA VAL A 21 -10.05 -42.19 -2.87
C VAL A 21 -8.71 -42.82 -2.47
N THR A 22 -8.71 -44.09 -2.09
CA THR A 22 -7.49 -44.85 -1.78
C THR A 22 -6.59 -45.00 -3.00
N GLN A 23 -7.15 -45.34 -4.17
CA GLN A 23 -6.39 -45.42 -5.43
C GLN A 23 -5.78 -44.05 -5.81
N LEU A 24 -6.50 -42.95 -5.59
CA LEU A 24 -5.99 -41.58 -5.79
C LEU A 24 -4.84 -41.23 -4.83
N ARG A 25 -4.90 -41.65 -3.56
CA ARG A 25 -3.80 -41.44 -2.59
C ARG A 25 -2.57 -42.30 -2.92
N GLN A 26 -2.77 -43.60 -3.16
CA GLN A 26 -1.69 -44.54 -3.52
C GLN A 26 -0.90 -44.11 -4.77
N ARG A 27 -1.56 -43.43 -5.72
CA ARG A 27 -0.96 -42.96 -6.98
C ARG A 27 -0.45 -41.52 -6.91
N SER A 28 -0.44 -40.90 -5.73
CA SER A 28 -0.06 -39.48 -5.54
C SER A 28 -0.86 -38.54 -6.45
N LEU A 29 -2.16 -38.80 -6.64
CA LEU A 29 -3.10 -37.98 -7.42
C LEU A 29 -4.17 -37.29 -6.57
N PHE A 30 -4.30 -37.64 -5.28
CA PHE A 30 -5.17 -36.96 -4.33
C PHE A 30 -4.78 -35.48 -4.16
N ARG A 31 -5.79 -34.65 -3.84
CA ARG A 31 -5.72 -33.19 -3.84
C ARG A 31 -6.61 -32.64 -2.71
N THR A 32 -6.03 -31.83 -1.85
CA THR A 32 -6.71 -31.09 -0.79
C THR A 32 -6.86 -29.61 -1.17
N LEU A 33 -7.98 -28.98 -0.79
CA LEU A 33 -8.22 -27.55 -1.01
C LEU A 33 -7.43 -26.73 0.00
N ARG A 34 -6.66 -25.76 -0.47
CA ARG A 34 -5.81 -24.88 0.35
C ARG A 34 -6.51 -23.53 0.60
N PRO A 35 -7.16 -23.30 1.76
CA PRO A 35 -7.65 -21.98 2.10
C PRO A 35 -6.45 -21.07 2.38
N THR A 36 -6.52 -19.84 1.88
CA THR A 36 -5.52 -18.79 2.13
C THR A 36 -6.27 -17.50 2.36
N VAL A 37 -5.88 -16.70 3.36
CA VAL A 37 -6.44 -15.36 3.57
C VAL A 37 -5.79 -14.39 2.57
N PRO A 38 -6.52 -13.82 1.58
CA PRO A 38 -5.90 -12.94 0.58
C PRO A 38 -5.34 -11.67 1.22
N GLY A 39 -4.11 -11.31 0.87
CA GLY A 39 -3.52 -10.02 1.27
C GLY A 39 -4.03 -8.86 0.41
N LEU A 40 -3.67 -7.63 0.79
CA LEU A 40 -3.89 -6.43 -0.03
C LEU A 40 -2.92 -6.35 -1.25
N SER A 41 -2.16 -7.42 -1.51
CA SER A 41 -1.06 -7.54 -2.48
C SER A 41 -1.24 -8.85 -3.23
N ALA A 42 -1.31 -8.81 -4.58
CA ALA A 42 -1.65 -9.99 -5.39
C ALA A 42 -0.69 -11.19 -5.21
N VAL A 43 0.55 -10.91 -4.83
CA VAL A 43 1.62 -11.90 -4.62
C VAL A 43 1.69 -12.45 -3.20
N GLU A 44 0.81 -12.03 -2.29
CA GLU A 44 0.88 -12.33 -0.85
C GLU A 44 -0.48 -12.73 -0.26
N ALA A 45 -0.49 -13.84 0.46
CA ALA A 45 -1.62 -14.28 1.30
C ALA A 45 -1.09 -14.74 2.66
N ALA A 46 -2.00 -15.09 3.58
CA ALA A 46 -1.64 -15.70 4.86
C ALA A 46 -2.29 -17.07 5.05
N MET A 47 -1.60 -17.95 5.78
CA MET A 47 -2.07 -19.26 6.23
C MET A 47 -1.63 -19.48 7.68
N SER A 48 -2.38 -20.24 8.48
CA SER A 48 -1.87 -20.67 9.79
C SER A 48 -0.76 -21.71 9.60
N GLN A 49 0.16 -21.81 10.57
CA GLN A 49 1.16 -22.89 10.54
C GLN A 49 0.50 -24.27 10.67
N ALA A 50 -0.60 -24.38 11.44
CA ALA A 50 -1.37 -25.62 11.55
C ALA A 50 -1.98 -26.08 10.22
N ASP A 51 -2.43 -25.16 9.36
CA ASP A 51 -2.90 -25.49 8.01
C ASP A 51 -1.74 -25.90 7.11
N ILE A 52 -0.59 -25.22 7.17
CA ILE A 52 0.62 -25.62 6.44
C ILE A 52 1.01 -27.07 6.82
N ASP A 53 1.02 -27.39 8.11
CA ASP A 53 1.35 -28.73 8.63
C ASP A 53 0.24 -29.78 8.37
N ALA A 54 -1.00 -29.34 8.12
CA ALA A 54 -2.07 -30.19 7.62
C ALA A 54 -1.84 -30.55 6.13
N PHE A 55 -1.51 -29.57 5.29
CA PHE A 55 -1.25 -29.78 3.86
C PHE A 55 0.01 -30.62 3.60
N VAL A 56 1.08 -30.39 4.34
CA VAL A 56 2.29 -31.22 4.30
C VAL A 56 1.98 -32.69 4.61
N ALA A 57 1.00 -32.94 5.48
CA ALA A 57 0.56 -34.27 5.90
C ALA A 57 -0.62 -34.85 5.09
N ASP A 58 -1.03 -34.21 3.98
CA ASP A 58 -2.21 -34.58 3.15
C ASP A 58 -3.53 -34.77 3.94
N ARG A 59 -3.68 -33.96 5.00
CA ARG A 59 -4.87 -33.86 5.86
C ARG A 59 -5.77 -32.69 5.43
N PRO A 60 -7.07 -32.70 5.80
CA PRO A 60 -7.91 -31.50 5.69
C PRO A 60 -7.33 -30.33 6.54
N PRO A 61 -7.62 -29.06 6.17
CA PRO A 61 -7.18 -27.90 6.95
C PRO A 61 -7.62 -27.97 8.41
N ALA A 62 -6.83 -27.38 9.29
CA ALA A 62 -7.05 -27.41 10.73
C ALA A 62 -8.07 -26.35 11.18
N SER A 63 -8.17 -25.21 10.47
CA SER A 63 -9.16 -24.17 10.76
C SER A 63 -10.55 -24.55 10.23
N ALA A 64 -11.49 -24.85 11.13
CA ALA A 64 -12.90 -25.10 10.78
C ALA A 64 -13.71 -23.82 10.49
N SER A 65 -13.11 -22.64 10.69
CA SER A 65 -13.73 -21.33 10.52
C SER A 65 -12.84 -20.40 9.70
N LEU A 66 -13.43 -19.36 9.09
CA LEU A 66 -12.66 -18.23 8.58
C LEU A 66 -11.82 -17.64 9.73
N PRO A 67 -10.50 -17.48 9.57
CA PRO A 67 -9.68 -16.81 10.58
C PRO A 67 -10.26 -15.43 10.87
N SER A 68 -10.61 -15.18 12.13
CA SER A 68 -11.00 -13.84 12.54
C SER A 68 -9.79 -12.92 12.35
N LEU A 69 -10.01 -11.67 11.93
CA LEU A 69 -8.94 -10.68 11.80
C LEU A 69 -8.30 -10.30 13.16
N VAL A 70 -8.72 -10.93 14.26
CA VAL A 70 -8.24 -10.72 15.63
C VAL A 70 -7.03 -11.62 15.93
N ASP A 71 -6.98 -12.85 15.38
CA ASP A 71 -5.92 -13.83 15.64
C ASP A 71 -4.79 -13.78 14.58
N ALA A 72 -4.41 -12.57 14.17
CA ALA A 72 -3.34 -12.32 13.20
C ALA A 72 -1.91 -12.72 13.68
N ARG A 73 -1.78 -13.36 14.85
CA ARG A 73 -0.51 -13.78 15.47
C ARG A 73 0.02 -15.09 14.90
N ASP A 74 -0.88 -16.02 14.58
CA ASP A 74 -0.54 -17.36 14.10
C ASP A 74 -0.56 -17.48 12.56
N LEU A 75 -0.87 -16.38 11.88
CA LEU A 75 -0.96 -16.27 10.42
C LEU A 75 0.39 -15.92 9.80
N ARG A 76 1.02 -16.91 9.15
CA ARG A 76 2.26 -16.74 8.40
C ARG A 76 1.98 -16.19 7.00
N THR A 77 2.69 -15.14 6.60
CA THR A 77 2.66 -14.64 5.22
C THR A 77 3.34 -15.65 4.27
N ILE A 78 2.62 -16.06 3.23
CA ILE A 78 3.12 -16.86 2.13
C ILE A 78 3.23 -16.01 0.85
N LYS A 79 4.21 -16.33 0.00
CA LYS A 79 4.38 -15.71 -1.31
C LYS A 79 3.78 -16.61 -2.40
N LEU A 80 3.00 -16.02 -3.29
CA LEU A 80 2.21 -16.73 -4.29
C LEU A 80 2.92 -16.68 -5.65
N PHE A 81 3.26 -17.85 -6.19
CA PHE A 81 4.12 -17.99 -7.38
C PHE A 81 3.46 -18.74 -8.53
N SER A 82 2.15 -18.99 -8.46
CA SER A 82 1.40 -19.78 -9.45
C SER A 82 -0.02 -19.27 -9.69
N LEU A 83 -0.27 -17.99 -9.38
CA LEU A 83 -1.57 -17.36 -9.55
C LEU A 83 -1.62 -16.65 -10.89
N ASN A 84 -2.67 -16.94 -11.67
CA ASN A 84 -2.85 -16.39 -13.02
C ASN A 84 -3.21 -14.89 -13.08
N ASP A 85 -3.20 -14.13 -11.97
CA ASP A 85 -3.32 -12.67 -11.98
C ASP A 85 -1.98 -12.02 -12.39
N TYR A 86 -1.55 -12.28 -13.63
CA TYR A 86 -0.26 -11.87 -14.20
C TYR A 86 0.10 -10.40 -13.95
N LEU A 87 -0.91 -9.52 -13.97
CA LEU A 87 -0.74 -8.08 -13.95
C LEU A 87 -1.03 -7.45 -12.57
N GLY A 88 -1.43 -8.26 -11.58
CA GLY A 88 -1.85 -7.79 -10.26
C GLY A 88 -3.07 -6.86 -10.33
N LEU A 89 -4.07 -7.20 -11.14
CA LEU A 89 -5.28 -6.39 -11.33
C LEU A 89 -6.38 -6.70 -10.32
N SER A 90 -6.41 -7.90 -9.71
CA SER A 90 -7.41 -8.24 -8.67
C SER A 90 -7.31 -7.33 -7.44
N THR A 91 -6.09 -6.89 -7.11
CA THR A 91 -5.82 -6.00 -5.97
C THR A 91 -5.77 -4.52 -6.37
N HIS A 92 -5.96 -4.20 -7.66
CA HIS A 92 -5.76 -2.84 -8.16
C HIS A 92 -6.82 -1.85 -7.67
N PRO A 93 -6.45 -0.66 -7.14
CA PRO A 93 -7.41 0.28 -6.57
C PRO A 93 -8.57 0.64 -7.51
N ALA A 94 -8.29 0.95 -8.78
CA ALA A 94 -9.34 1.33 -9.74
C ALA A 94 -10.28 0.16 -10.12
N VAL A 95 -9.79 -1.09 -10.09
CA VAL A 95 -10.58 -2.30 -10.38
C VAL A 95 -11.49 -2.61 -9.19
N ARG A 96 -10.92 -2.56 -7.97
CA ARG A 96 -11.66 -2.73 -6.71
C ARG A 96 -12.70 -1.63 -6.47
N GLN A 97 -12.38 -0.38 -6.81
CA GLN A 97 -13.30 0.73 -6.67
C GLN A 97 -14.48 0.60 -7.63
N ALA A 98 -14.23 0.29 -8.93
CA ALA A 98 -15.30 0.04 -9.88
C ALA A 98 -16.22 -1.12 -9.46
N ALA A 99 -15.68 -2.17 -8.84
CA ALA A 99 -16.49 -3.23 -8.24
C ALA A 99 -17.36 -2.73 -7.08
N ALA A 100 -16.77 -1.94 -6.15
CA ALA A 100 -17.47 -1.41 -4.99
C ALA A 100 -18.57 -0.40 -5.38
N ASP A 101 -18.27 0.52 -6.30
CA ASP A 101 -19.20 1.54 -6.79
C ASP A 101 -20.41 0.87 -7.46
N ALA A 102 -20.19 -0.08 -8.38
CA ALA A 102 -21.26 -0.83 -9.02
C ALA A 102 -22.06 -1.71 -8.05
N ALA A 103 -21.42 -2.26 -7.01
CA ALA A 103 -22.12 -3.01 -5.96
C ALA A 103 -23.04 -2.13 -5.10
N LEU A 104 -22.61 -0.88 -4.81
CA LEU A 104 -23.40 0.09 -4.08
C LEU A 104 -24.54 0.69 -4.94
N GLN A 105 -24.29 0.92 -6.23
CA GLN A 105 -25.26 1.51 -7.17
C GLN A 105 -26.32 0.52 -7.67
N CYS A 106 -25.94 -0.74 -7.94
CA CYS A 106 -26.81 -1.72 -8.62
C CYS A 106 -27.11 -2.98 -7.79
N GLY A 107 -26.43 -3.16 -6.66
CA GLY A 107 -26.39 -4.44 -5.94
C GLY A 107 -25.46 -5.46 -6.61
N ASN A 108 -25.37 -6.66 -6.01
CA ASN A 108 -24.38 -7.66 -6.42
C ASN A 108 -24.82 -8.51 -7.63
N GLY A 109 -26.00 -9.15 -7.55
CA GLY A 109 -26.46 -10.13 -8.54
C GLY A 109 -27.26 -9.51 -9.70
N PRO A 110 -27.15 -10.04 -10.93
CA PRO A 110 -27.91 -9.57 -12.09
C PRO A 110 -29.35 -10.09 -12.11
N ARG A 111 -29.80 -10.76 -11.05
CA ARG A 111 -31.18 -11.25 -10.82
C ARG A 111 -31.68 -12.37 -11.76
N SER A 112 -31.15 -12.53 -12.97
CA SER A 112 -31.51 -13.64 -13.88
C SER A 112 -30.43 -13.94 -14.95
N SER A 113 -30.75 -14.79 -15.94
CA SER A 113 -29.92 -15.01 -17.13
C SER A 113 -29.97 -13.81 -18.08
N ALA A 114 -28.97 -13.69 -18.96
CA ALA A 114 -28.83 -12.56 -19.87
C ALA A 114 -30.08 -12.31 -20.73
N LEU A 115 -30.70 -13.37 -21.25
CA LEU A 115 -31.90 -13.32 -22.11
C LEU A 115 -33.21 -13.05 -21.37
N VAL A 116 -33.24 -13.19 -20.03
CA VAL A 116 -34.46 -12.99 -19.21
C VAL A 116 -34.50 -11.60 -18.57
N GLY A 117 -33.34 -11.01 -18.29
CA GLY A 117 -33.24 -9.69 -17.65
C GLY A 117 -31.92 -9.40 -16.92
N GLY A 118 -30.95 -10.32 -16.96
CA GLY A 118 -29.65 -10.14 -16.31
C GLY A 118 -28.59 -9.38 -17.12
N TYR A 119 -28.87 -9.08 -18.39
CA TYR A 119 -27.98 -8.27 -19.23
C TYR A 119 -28.20 -6.78 -18.95
N THR A 120 -27.10 -6.00 -18.88
CA THR A 120 -27.12 -4.58 -18.47
C THR A 120 -26.12 -3.76 -19.29
N SER A 121 -26.14 -2.43 -19.18
CA SER A 121 -25.15 -1.54 -19.79
C SER A 121 -23.71 -1.95 -19.45
N TRP A 122 -23.42 -2.28 -18.18
CA TRP A 122 -22.12 -2.79 -17.74
C TRP A 122 -21.65 -4.04 -18.48
N HIS A 123 -22.57 -4.91 -18.93
CA HIS A 123 -22.23 -6.04 -19.79
C HIS A 123 -21.92 -5.58 -21.22
N ARG A 124 -22.73 -4.69 -21.80
CA ARG A 124 -22.52 -4.16 -23.15
C ARG A 124 -21.22 -3.36 -23.28
N ASP A 125 -20.89 -2.54 -22.29
CA ASP A 125 -19.67 -1.73 -22.25
C ASP A 125 -18.41 -2.61 -22.16
N LEU A 126 -18.49 -3.70 -21.39
CA LEU A 126 -17.43 -4.70 -21.31
C LEU A 126 -17.29 -5.49 -22.62
N GLU A 127 -18.39 -5.90 -23.24
CA GLU A 127 -18.38 -6.55 -24.56
C GLU A 127 -17.75 -5.63 -25.63
N ALA A 128 -18.13 -4.35 -25.68
CA ALA A 128 -17.54 -3.37 -26.60
C ALA A 128 -16.02 -3.18 -26.35
N ALA A 129 -15.60 -3.08 -25.09
CA ALA A 129 -14.18 -2.94 -24.73
C ALA A 129 -13.36 -4.20 -25.04
N LEU A 130 -13.95 -5.39 -24.96
CA LEU A 130 -13.30 -6.66 -25.34
C LEU A 130 -13.22 -6.83 -26.86
N ALA A 131 -14.23 -6.37 -27.61
CA ALA A 131 -14.22 -6.38 -29.07
C ALA A 131 -13.12 -5.44 -29.64
N ASP A 132 -13.01 -4.21 -29.13
CA ASP A 132 -11.95 -3.26 -29.51
C ASP A 132 -10.53 -3.79 -29.20
N LEU A 133 -10.36 -4.35 -27.99
CA LEU A 133 -9.11 -5.00 -27.58
C LEU A 133 -8.69 -6.13 -28.52
N LYS A 134 -9.66 -6.92 -29.03
CA LYS A 134 -9.41 -8.03 -29.97
C LYS A 134 -9.37 -7.60 -31.45
N GLY A 135 -9.92 -6.45 -31.79
CA GLY A 135 -10.11 -6.01 -33.17
C GLY A 135 -11.28 -6.70 -33.89
N THR A 136 -12.31 -7.13 -33.16
CA THR A 136 -13.50 -7.81 -33.70
C THR A 136 -14.72 -6.90 -33.74
N GLN A 137 -15.83 -7.36 -34.34
CA GLN A 137 -17.04 -6.53 -34.51
C GLN A 137 -17.85 -6.40 -33.22
N ASP A 138 -18.00 -7.50 -32.47
CA ASP A 138 -18.64 -7.53 -31.16
C ASP A 138 -18.03 -8.69 -30.33
N CYS A 139 -18.49 -8.83 -29.09
CA CYS A 139 -18.06 -9.85 -28.13
C CYS A 139 -19.26 -10.33 -27.30
N LEU A 140 -19.24 -11.58 -26.83
CA LEU A 140 -20.28 -12.16 -25.97
C LEU A 140 -19.70 -12.63 -24.64
N LEU A 141 -20.33 -12.27 -23.51
CA LEU A 141 -19.91 -12.68 -22.16
C LEU A 141 -20.48 -14.04 -21.72
N PHE A 142 -19.68 -14.76 -20.92
CA PHE A 142 -19.98 -16.07 -20.35
C PHE A 142 -19.59 -16.14 -18.86
N PRO A 143 -20.14 -17.06 -18.05
CA PRO A 143 -19.81 -17.20 -16.63
C PRO A 143 -18.33 -17.50 -16.33
N THR A 144 -17.62 -18.18 -17.25
CA THR A 144 -16.18 -18.49 -17.19
C THR A 144 -15.64 -18.74 -18.60
N GLY A 145 -14.31 -18.70 -18.82
CA GLY A 145 -13.70 -19.19 -20.07
C GLY A 145 -13.99 -20.67 -20.35
N PHE A 146 -14.16 -21.49 -19.31
CA PHE A 146 -14.60 -22.88 -19.45
C PHE A 146 -16.00 -22.95 -20.08
N ALA A 147 -16.94 -22.13 -19.59
CA ALA A 147 -18.29 -22.02 -20.13
C ALA A 147 -18.31 -21.48 -21.57
N ALA A 148 -17.39 -20.59 -21.95
CA ALA A 148 -17.26 -20.06 -23.30
C ALA A 148 -16.85 -21.15 -24.31
N ASN A 149 -15.80 -21.93 -24.02
CA ASN A 149 -15.40 -23.06 -24.88
C ASN A 149 -16.51 -24.12 -25.04
N LEU A 150 -17.23 -24.43 -23.96
CA LEU A 150 -18.40 -25.33 -24.03
C LEU A 150 -19.53 -24.75 -24.90
N ALA A 151 -19.76 -23.43 -24.87
CA ALA A 151 -20.74 -22.79 -25.74
C ALA A 151 -20.32 -22.90 -27.21
N VAL A 152 -19.08 -22.56 -27.53
CA VAL A 152 -18.55 -22.60 -28.90
C VAL A 152 -18.64 -24.03 -29.46
N ALA A 153 -18.07 -25.01 -28.77
CA ALA A 153 -18.07 -26.39 -29.25
C ALA A 153 -19.50 -26.95 -29.40
N SER A 154 -20.38 -26.76 -28.41
CA SER A 154 -21.77 -27.25 -28.50
C SER A 154 -22.62 -26.51 -29.52
N ALA A 155 -22.35 -25.23 -29.80
CA ALA A 155 -23.04 -24.46 -30.84
C ALA A 155 -22.59 -24.89 -32.25
N LEU A 156 -21.28 -25.09 -32.47
CA LEU A 156 -20.73 -25.52 -33.76
C LEU A 156 -21.23 -26.90 -34.18
N CYS A 157 -21.44 -27.82 -33.23
CA CYS A 157 -21.94 -29.18 -33.51
C CYS A 157 -23.43 -29.27 -33.87
N ARG A 158 -24.19 -28.19 -33.73
CA ARG A 158 -25.63 -28.19 -34.06
C ARG A 158 -25.84 -28.46 -35.54
N GLY A 159 -26.74 -29.39 -35.84
CA GLY A 159 -27.05 -29.83 -37.21
C GLY A 159 -26.15 -30.94 -37.76
N GLY A 160 -25.16 -31.43 -36.99
CA GLY A 160 -24.25 -32.49 -37.44
C GLY A 160 -23.31 -32.07 -38.58
N ASN A 161 -22.75 -33.04 -39.29
CA ASN A 161 -21.87 -32.84 -40.46
C ASN A 161 -20.76 -31.80 -40.21
N ILE A 162 -20.03 -31.96 -39.11
CA ILE A 162 -18.86 -31.16 -38.76
C ILE A 162 -17.72 -32.04 -38.25
N VAL A 163 -16.50 -31.68 -38.63
CA VAL A 163 -15.25 -32.21 -38.09
C VAL A 163 -14.65 -31.18 -37.13
N LEU A 164 -14.32 -31.61 -35.92
CA LEU A 164 -13.53 -30.84 -34.95
C LEU A 164 -12.11 -31.40 -34.91
N LEU A 165 -11.12 -30.54 -35.11
CA LEU A 165 -9.70 -30.83 -35.01
C LEU A 165 -9.15 -30.12 -33.76
N SER A 166 -8.73 -30.90 -32.76
CA SER A 166 -8.15 -30.40 -31.51
C SER A 166 -6.65 -30.65 -31.46
N ASP A 167 -5.88 -29.70 -30.93
CA ASP A 167 -4.53 -29.98 -30.43
C ASP A 167 -4.62 -30.99 -29.27
N GLU A 168 -3.60 -31.82 -29.06
CA GLU A 168 -3.60 -32.84 -28.00
C GLU A 168 -3.34 -32.27 -26.58
N LEU A 169 -2.71 -31.10 -26.46
CA LEU A 169 -2.49 -30.41 -25.18
C LEU A 169 -3.53 -29.33 -24.86
N ASN A 170 -4.60 -29.23 -25.66
CA ASN A 170 -5.71 -28.31 -25.43
C ASN A 170 -6.31 -28.42 -24.03
N HIS A 171 -6.64 -27.27 -23.45
CA HIS A 171 -7.25 -27.15 -22.14
C HIS A 171 -8.57 -27.96 -22.04
N ALA A 172 -8.82 -28.53 -20.86
CA ALA A 172 -9.92 -29.47 -20.62
C ALA A 172 -11.30 -28.97 -21.07
N SER A 173 -11.56 -27.66 -21.06
CA SER A 173 -12.82 -27.10 -21.58
C SER A 173 -12.99 -27.25 -23.10
N ILE A 174 -11.91 -27.16 -23.88
CA ILE A 174 -11.94 -27.39 -25.32
C ILE A 174 -12.20 -28.88 -25.57
N VAL A 175 -11.45 -29.74 -24.88
CA VAL A 175 -11.54 -31.20 -24.98
C VAL A 175 -12.92 -31.73 -24.59
N ASP A 176 -13.49 -31.27 -23.46
CA ASP A 176 -14.81 -31.70 -23.01
C ASP A 176 -15.94 -31.08 -23.85
N GLY A 177 -15.78 -29.84 -24.33
CA GLY A 177 -16.69 -29.26 -25.33
C GLY A 177 -16.72 -30.08 -26.62
N ALA A 178 -15.55 -30.48 -27.13
CA ALA A 178 -15.43 -31.32 -28.33
C ALA A 178 -15.96 -32.75 -28.11
N ARG A 179 -15.79 -33.32 -26.91
CA ARG A 179 -16.38 -34.62 -26.52
C ARG A 179 -17.91 -34.58 -26.40
N LEU A 180 -18.48 -33.46 -25.95
CA LEU A 180 -19.93 -33.22 -26.01
C LEU A 180 -20.39 -33.14 -27.47
N GLY A 181 -19.70 -32.35 -28.29
CA GLY A 181 -19.95 -32.27 -29.74
C GLY A 181 -19.93 -33.62 -30.46
N ARG A 182 -19.01 -34.52 -30.07
CA ARG A 182 -18.95 -35.91 -30.58
C ARG A 182 -20.19 -36.73 -30.23
N ARG A 183 -20.84 -36.49 -29.08
CA ARG A 183 -22.11 -37.14 -28.72
C ARG A 183 -23.28 -36.63 -29.56
N ASP A 184 -23.22 -35.35 -29.95
CA ASP A 184 -24.18 -34.69 -30.84
C ASP A 184 -23.90 -34.95 -32.35
N GLY A 185 -23.01 -35.89 -32.67
CA GLY A 185 -22.76 -36.37 -34.04
C GLY A 185 -21.58 -35.74 -34.79
N ALA A 186 -20.75 -34.93 -34.13
CA ALA A 186 -19.52 -34.41 -34.75
C ALA A 186 -18.41 -35.48 -34.84
N LYS A 187 -17.61 -35.43 -35.90
CA LYS A 187 -16.36 -36.21 -36.00
C LYS A 187 -15.27 -35.46 -35.22
N LEU A 188 -14.73 -36.07 -34.17
CA LEU A 188 -13.63 -35.50 -33.40
C LEU A 188 -12.31 -36.17 -33.78
N LEU A 189 -11.36 -35.35 -34.22
CA LEU A 189 -9.98 -35.71 -34.54
C LEU A 189 -9.04 -34.93 -33.61
N VAL A 190 -7.87 -35.51 -33.34
CA VAL A 190 -6.82 -34.88 -32.52
C VAL A 190 -5.53 -34.88 -33.31
N PHE A 191 -4.95 -33.70 -33.56
CA PHE A 191 -3.64 -33.56 -34.16
C PHE A 191 -2.55 -33.52 -33.08
N ARG A 192 -1.30 -33.80 -33.47
CA ARG A 192 -0.16 -33.80 -32.54
C ARG A 192 0.14 -32.36 -32.13
N HIS A 193 0.68 -32.18 -30.93
CA HIS A 193 0.85 -30.86 -30.35
C HIS A 193 1.68 -29.93 -31.26
N ASN A 194 1.09 -28.80 -31.65
CA ASN A 194 1.69 -27.81 -32.54
C ASN A 194 2.13 -28.37 -33.93
N ASP A 195 1.67 -29.57 -34.32
CA ASP A 195 2.07 -30.27 -35.54
C ASP A 195 1.13 -29.97 -36.70
N LEU A 196 1.50 -28.92 -37.45
CA LEU A 196 0.77 -28.47 -38.63
C LEU A 196 0.80 -29.48 -39.79
N SER A 197 1.76 -30.41 -39.83
CA SER A 197 1.84 -31.43 -40.88
C SER A 197 0.82 -32.54 -40.63
N HIS A 198 0.69 -33.00 -39.39
CA HIS A 198 -0.36 -33.96 -39.00
C HIS A 198 -1.76 -33.33 -39.08
N LEU A 199 -1.89 -32.04 -38.76
CA LEU A 199 -3.13 -31.30 -39.00
C LEU A 199 -3.51 -31.26 -40.49
N GLU A 200 -2.55 -30.98 -41.39
CA GLU A 200 -2.79 -31.01 -42.84
C GLU A 200 -3.12 -32.42 -43.36
N GLU A 201 -2.44 -33.45 -42.85
CA GLU A 201 -2.76 -34.85 -43.17
C GLU A 201 -4.21 -35.20 -42.81
N LEU A 202 -4.67 -34.83 -41.61
CA LEU A 202 -6.06 -35.06 -41.15
C LEU A 202 -7.10 -34.20 -41.91
N LEU A 203 -6.74 -32.98 -42.31
CA LEU A 203 -7.57 -32.14 -43.17
C LEU A 203 -7.81 -32.77 -44.55
N GLN A 204 -6.78 -33.41 -45.12
CA GLN A 204 -6.86 -34.03 -46.45
C GLN A 204 -7.48 -35.44 -46.44
N SER A 205 -7.22 -36.24 -45.42
CA SER A 205 -7.59 -37.67 -45.37
C SER A 205 -8.89 -37.97 -44.62
N GLU A 206 -9.17 -37.25 -43.54
CA GLU A 206 -10.23 -37.60 -42.59
C GLU A 206 -11.43 -36.65 -42.62
N CYS A 207 -11.39 -35.55 -43.39
CA CYS A 207 -12.50 -34.60 -43.50
C CYS A 207 -13.40 -34.91 -44.72
N PRO A 208 -14.67 -35.32 -44.54
CA PRO A 208 -15.52 -35.68 -45.67
C PRO A 208 -15.95 -34.46 -46.51
N PRO A 209 -16.05 -34.57 -47.84
CA PRO A 209 -16.51 -33.47 -48.69
C PRO A 209 -17.89 -32.92 -48.26
N GLY A 210 -17.99 -31.58 -48.22
CA GLY A 210 -19.22 -30.88 -47.82
C GLY A 210 -19.50 -30.86 -46.31
N TRP A 211 -18.66 -31.47 -45.47
CA TRP A 211 -18.73 -31.28 -44.02
C TRP A 211 -18.08 -29.95 -43.63
N ARG A 212 -18.59 -29.34 -42.56
CA ARG A 212 -17.93 -28.18 -41.93
C ARG A 212 -16.67 -28.65 -41.21
N VAL A 213 -15.65 -27.80 -41.11
CA VAL A 213 -14.42 -28.10 -40.37
C VAL A 213 -14.08 -26.94 -39.44
N ALA A 214 -13.74 -27.26 -38.19
CA ALA A 214 -13.23 -26.30 -37.22
C ALA A 214 -11.96 -26.81 -36.55
N VAL A 215 -10.95 -25.96 -36.46
CA VAL A 215 -9.69 -26.20 -35.73
C VAL A 215 -9.74 -25.41 -34.42
N LEU A 216 -9.45 -26.07 -33.31
CA LEU A 216 -9.51 -25.51 -31.96
C LEU A 216 -8.13 -25.64 -31.30
N THR A 217 -7.59 -24.54 -30.78
CA THR A 217 -6.28 -24.52 -30.11
C THR A 217 -6.20 -23.53 -28.95
N ASP A 218 -5.45 -23.84 -27.90
CA ASP A 218 -4.93 -22.82 -26.97
C ASP A 218 -3.89 -21.94 -27.70
N SER A 219 -3.95 -20.64 -27.48
CA SER A 219 -2.93 -19.70 -28.00
C SER A 219 -1.55 -19.86 -27.36
N LEU A 220 -1.56 -20.11 -26.05
CA LEU A 220 -0.44 -20.14 -25.12
C LEU A 220 -0.74 -21.24 -24.12
N PHE A 221 -0.07 -22.37 -24.26
CA PHE A 221 -0.44 -23.61 -23.59
C PHE A 221 -0.21 -23.51 -22.09
N SER A 222 -1.28 -23.76 -21.33
CA SER A 222 -1.37 -23.36 -19.93
C SER A 222 -0.28 -23.95 -19.02
N MET A 223 0.25 -25.14 -19.33
CA MET A 223 1.19 -25.89 -18.48
C MET A 223 2.62 -25.93 -19.01
N ASP A 224 2.81 -25.76 -20.33
CA ASP A 224 4.07 -25.91 -21.06
C ASP A 224 4.67 -24.55 -21.44
N GLY A 225 3.85 -23.49 -21.52
CA GLY A 225 4.30 -22.10 -21.61
C GLY A 225 4.83 -21.69 -22.99
N ASP A 226 4.58 -22.50 -24.01
CA ASP A 226 4.83 -22.24 -25.42
C ASP A 226 3.55 -21.77 -26.14
N PHE A 227 3.67 -21.41 -27.42
CA PHE A 227 2.59 -20.84 -28.23
C PHE A 227 2.28 -21.72 -29.44
N ALA A 228 1.00 -21.85 -29.79
CA ALA A 228 0.59 -22.40 -31.08
C ALA A 228 1.16 -21.57 -32.24
N ASP A 229 1.55 -22.21 -33.35
CA ASP A 229 1.90 -21.50 -34.58
C ASP A 229 0.62 -20.96 -35.26
N LEU A 230 0.11 -19.85 -34.73
CA LEU A 230 -1.04 -19.13 -35.28
C LEU A 230 -0.77 -18.59 -36.70
N ARG A 231 0.50 -18.47 -37.14
CA ARG A 231 0.85 -18.02 -38.50
C ARG A 231 0.71 -19.17 -39.50
N GLY A 232 1.25 -20.34 -39.18
CA GLY A 232 1.06 -21.55 -39.98
C GLY A 232 -0.39 -22.03 -39.97
N LEU A 233 -1.11 -21.90 -38.85
CA LEU A 233 -2.56 -22.14 -38.78
C LEU A 233 -3.36 -21.18 -39.66
N ALA A 234 -3.01 -19.88 -39.69
CA ALA A 234 -3.64 -18.91 -40.58
C ALA A 234 -3.38 -19.22 -42.07
N GLU A 235 -2.19 -19.71 -42.42
CA GLU A 235 -1.89 -20.16 -43.79
C GLU A 235 -2.64 -21.44 -44.15
N LEU A 236 -2.70 -22.43 -43.25
CA LEU A 236 -3.54 -23.61 -43.43
C LEU A 236 -5.02 -23.25 -43.59
N ARG A 237 -5.54 -22.27 -42.82
CA ARG A 237 -6.91 -21.76 -42.98
C ARG A 237 -7.15 -21.15 -44.35
N ARG A 238 -6.20 -20.38 -44.90
CA ARG A 238 -6.29 -19.84 -46.27
C ARG A 238 -6.31 -20.93 -47.34
N ARG A 239 -5.62 -22.06 -47.12
CA ARG A 239 -5.55 -23.17 -48.08
C ARG A 239 -6.73 -24.16 -47.97
N HIS A 240 -7.28 -24.38 -46.77
CA HIS A 240 -8.30 -25.42 -46.50
C HIS A 240 -9.67 -24.91 -46.03
N GLY A 241 -9.82 -23.62 -45.72
CA GLY A 241 -11.13 -22.98 -45.48
C GLY A 241 -11.85 -23.36 -44.18
N PHE A 242 -11.14 -23.89 -43.17
CA PHE A 242 -11.71 -24.22 -41.86
C PHE A 242 -11.96 -23.00 -40.97
N LEU A 243 -12.87 -23.14 -40.01
CA LEU A 243 -13.07 -22.18 -38.92
C LEU A 243 -11.92 -22.28 -37.91
N LEU A 244 -11.27 -21.17 -37.54
CA LEU A 244 -10.22 -21.15 -36.53
C LEU A 244 -10.73 -20.56 -35.19
N VAL A 245 -10.70 -21.41 -34.16
CA VAL A 245 -11.07 -21.07 -32.78
C VAL A 245 -9.82 -21.08 -31.90
N VAL A 246 -9.54 -19.96 -31.23
CA VAL A 246 -8.34 -19.81 -30.40
C VAL A 246 -8.73 -19.43 -28.97
N ASP A 247 -8.28 -20.21 -27.98
CA ASP A 247 -8.36 -19.81 -26.57
C ASP A 247 -7.17 -18.94 -26.19
N ASP A 248 -7.44 -17.64 -26.05
CA ASP A 248 -6.50 -16.58 -25.74
C ASP A 248 -6.45 -16.29 -24.22
N ALA A 249 -6.95 -17.20 -23.36
CA ALA A 249 -7.11 -16.99 -21.93
C ALA A 249 -5.80 -16.73 -21.16
N HIS A 250 -4.67 -17.31 -21.58
CA HIS A 250 -3.37 -17.06 -20.96
C HIS A 250 -2.62 -15.85 -21.56
N ALA A 251 -2.98 -15.43 -22.78
CA ALA A 251 -2.27 -14.38 -23.51
C ALA A 251 -3.02 -13.03 -23.55
N THR A 252 -4.34 -12.98 -23.37
CA THR A 252 -5.12 -11.72 -23.33
C THR A 252 -4.67 -10.83 -22.17
N LEU A 253 -4.50 -9.53 -22.45
CA LEU A 253 -3.83 -8.51 -21.63
C LEU A 253 -2.34 -8.76 -21.31
N VAL A 254 -1.76 -9.90 -21.69
CA VAL A 254 -0.38 -10.31 -21.38
C VAL A 254 0.55 -10.22 -22.60
N CYS A 255 0.01 -10.52 -23.78
CA CYS A 255 0.70 -10.56 -25.06
C CYS A 255 0.11 -9.51 -26.03
N GLY A 256 0.92 -9.05 -26.98
CA GLY A 256 0.56 -7.97 -27.92
C GLY A 256 0.76 -6.57 -27.32
N ASP A 257 0.96 -5.59 -28.20
CA ASP A 257 1.30 -4.22 -27.82
C ASP A 257 0.15 -3.52 -27.09
N ARG A 258 -1.10 -3.73 -27.51
CA ARG A 258 -2.31 -3.23 -26.83
C ARG A 258 -2.74 -4.19 -25.72
N GLY A 259 -2.35 -5.46 -25.82
CA GLY A 259 -2.78 -6.55 -24.94
C GLY A 259 -3.83 -7.46 -25.59
N GLY A 260 -3.94 -7.43 -26.92
CA GLY A 260 -4.94 -8.18 -27.67
C GLY A 260 -4.80 -9.70 -27.59
N GLY A 261 -3.63 -10.22 -27.19
CA GLY A 261 -3.38 -11.67 -27.08
C GLY A 261 -2.27 -12.17 -28.00
N ALA A 262 -2.16 -13.48 -28.18
CA ALA A 262 -1.12 -14.07 -29.02
C ALA A 262 -1.34 -13.75 -30.52
N ALA A 263 -2.60 -13.69 -30.97
CA ALA A 263 -2.93 -13.35 -32.35
C ALA A 263 -2.54 -11.90 -32.70
N GLU A 264 -2.65 -10.95 -31.76
CA GLU A 264 -2.13 -9.58 -31.92
C GLU A 264 -0.59 -9.61 -31.98
N MET A 265 0.06 -10.31 -31.04
CA MET A 265 1.52 -10.42 -30.96
C MET A 265 2.16 -11.03 -32.23
N LEU A 266 1.45 -11.94 -32.89
CA LEU A 266 1.91 -12.59 -34.13
C LEU A 266 1.43 -11.89 -35.40
N GLY A 267 0.51 -10.91 -35.31
CA GLY A 267 -0.01 -10.15 -36.44
C GLY A 267 -1.03 -10.93 -37.31
N VAL A 268 -1.91 -11.71 -36.68
CA VAL A 268 -2.88 -12.60 -37.34
C VAL A 268 -4.30 -12.59 -36.72
N SER A 269 -4.66 -11.54 -35.96
CA SER A 269 -5.97 -11.44 -35.30
C SER A 269 -7.18 -11.51 -36.24
N ASP A 270 -7.00 -11.06 -37.49
CA ASP A 270 -7.98 -11.09 -38.58
C ASP A 270 -8.19 -12.48 -39.19
N GLN A 271 -7.28 -13.42 -38.90
CA GLN A 271 -7.32 -14.80 -39.40
C GLN A 271 -7.99 -15.77 -38.40
N VAL A 272 -8.35 -15.29 -37.20
CA VAL A 272 -9.04 -16.06 -36.15
C VAL A 272 -10.52 -15.69 -36.13
N ASP A 273 -11.41 -16.67 -36.29
CA ASP A 273 -12.85 -16.44 -36.40
C ASP A 273 -13.53 -16.22 -35.04
N LEU A 274 -13.08 -16.98 -34.03
CA LEU A 274 -13.60 -16.95 -32.65
C LEU A 274 -12.44 -16.83 -31.65
N HIS A 275 -12.27 -15.64 -31.06
CA HIS A 275 -11.30 -15.38 -30.00
C HIS A 275 -11.94 -15.66 -28.64
N VAL A 276 -11.66 -16.82 -28.04
CA VAL A 276 -12.14 -17.15 -26.69
C VAL A 276 -11.19 -16.57 -25.64
N GLY A 277 -11.70 -16.20 -24.46
CA GLY A 277 -10.84 -15.75 -23.37
C GLY A 277 -11.51 -15.79 -21.99
N THR A 278 -10.74 -15.41 -20.96
CA THR A 278 -11.18 -15.44 -19.56
C THR A 278 -10.86 -14.14 -18.82
N LEU A 279 -11.77 -13.75 -17.93
CA LEU A 279 -11.60 -12.62 -17.02
C LEU A 279 -11.00 -13.06 -15.66
N SER A 280 -10.82 -14.38 -15.45
CA SER A 280 -10.28 -14.98 -14.22
C SER A 280 -8.75 -15.08 -14.15
N LYS A 281 -8.03 -14.46 -15.08
CA LYS A 281 -6.56 -14.48 -15.16
C LYS A 281 -6.01 -13.05 -15.11
N ALA A 282 -5.43 -12.53 -16.19
CA ALA A 282 -4.77 -11.22 -16.21
C ALA A 282 -5.66 -10.02 -15.81
N PHE A 283 -6.98 -10.13 -15.93
CA PHE A 283 -7.96 -9.12 -15.51
C PHE A 283 -8.23 -9.12 -13.99
N GLY A 284 -7.89 -10.20 -13.27
CA GLY A 284 -8.11 -10.34 -11.83
C GLY A 284 -9.58 -10.43 -11.38
N CYS A 285 -10.50 -10.83 -12.27
CA CYS A 285 -11.95 -10.81 -12.07
C CYS A 285 -12.57 -12.22 -12.17
N LEU A 286 -13.83 -12.34 -12.60
CA LEU A 286 -14.51 -13.59 -12.94
C LEU A 286 -15.25 -13.41 -14.28
N GLY A 287 -15.41 -14.50 -15.04
CA GLY A 287 -16.08 -14.49 -16.34
C GLY A 287 -15.24 -15.08 -17.47
N GLY A 288 -15.87 -15.23 -18.63
CA GLY A 288 -15.23 -15.55 -19.91
C GLY A 288 -15.91 -14.79 -21.04
N PHE A 289 -15.32 -14.85 -22.23
CA PHE A 289 -15.85 -14.14 -23.39
C PHE A 289 -15.51 -14.85 -24.70
N VAL A 290 -16.26 -14.52 -25.76
CA VAL A 290 -15.92 -14.84 -27.15
C VAL A 290 -16.04 -13.57 -27.97
N ALA A 291 -14.95 -13.08 -28.52
CA ALA A 291 -14.89 -11.92 -29.41
C ALA A 291 -14.87 -12.39 -30.87
N CYS A 292 -15.76 -11.84 -31.70
CA CYS A 292 -16.10 -12.42 -33.01
C CYS A 292 -16.86 -11.43 -33.93
N SER A 293 -17.42 -11.92 -35.04
CA SER A 293 -18.35 -11.15 -35.87
C SER A 293 -19.72 -11.01 -35.20
N GLN A 294 -20.52 -10.02 -35.61
CA GLN A 294 -21.89 -9.86 -35.13
C GLN A 294 -22.72 -11.14 -35.36
N GLN A 295 -22.59 -11.74 -36.54
CA GLN A 295 -23.28 -12.99 -36.89
C GLN A 295 -22.90 -14.16 -35.96
N TRP A 296 -21.63 -14.25 -35.54
CA TRP A 296 -21.21 -15.26 -34.57
C TRP A 296 -21.76 -14.97 -33.17
N LYS A 297 -21.81 -13.71 -32.73
CA LYS A 297 -22.48 -13.32 -31.48
C LYS A 297 -23.96 -13.69 -31.50
N ASP A 298 -24.67 -13.33 -32.57
CA ASP A 298 -26.11 -13.61 -32.73
C ASP A 298 -26.41 -15.12 -32.77
N PHE A 299 -25.50 -15.93 -33.35
CA PHE A 299 -25.60 -17.38 -33.30
C PHE A 299 -25.33 -17.92 -31.88
N LEU A 300 -24.24 -17.50 -31.23
CA LEU A 300 -23.84 -18.01 -29.92
C LEU A 300 -24.82 -17.62 -28.80
N VAL A 301 -25.37 -16.40 -28.82
CA VAL A 301 -26.35 -15.93 -27.83
C VAL A 301 -27.69 -16.68 -27.89
N ASN A 302 -28.02 -17.28 -29.04
CA ASN A 302 -29.23 -18.09 -29.23
C ASN A 302 -29.01 -19.60 -29.10
N THR A 303 -27.77 -20.09 -29.21
CA THR A 303 -27.48 -21.52 -29.34
C THR A 303 -26.46 -22.10 -28.36
N GLY A 304 -25.60 -21.27 -27.78
CA GLY A 304 -24.57 -21.64 -26.80
C GLY A 304 -25.19 -21.92 -25.43
N ARG A 305 -25.37 -23.20 -25.10
CA ARG A 305 -26.17 -23.64 -23.94
C ARG A 305 -25.75 -23.02 -22.60
N THR A 306 -24.46 -22.81 -22.39
CA THR A 306 -23.85 -22.23 -21.18
C THR A 306 -24.01 -20.71 -21.05
N GLN A 307 -24.49 -20.03 -22.08
CA GLN A 307 -24.96 -18.64 -22.00
C GLN A 307 -26.47 -18.59 -21.79
N VAL A 308 -27.24 -19.32 -22.62
CA VAL A 308 -28.71 -19.30 -22.63
C VAL A 308 -29.29 -19.73 -21.26
N PHE A 309 -28.73 -20.79 -20.69
CA PHE A 309 -29.23 -21.42 -19.45
C PHE A 309 -28.35 -21.12 -18.23
N SER A 310 -27.71 -19.94 -18.18
CA SER A 310 -26.92 -19.51 -17.01
C SER A 310 -27.21 -18.06 -16.61
N THR A 311 -27.11 -17.79 -15.31
CA THR A 311 -27.17 -16.43 -14.76
C THR A 311 -26.08 -15.57 -15.40
N ALA A 312 -26.38 -14.30 -15.67
CA ALA A 312 -25.39 -13.35 -16.19
C ALA A 312 -24.24 -13.10 -15.17
N LEU A 313 -23.23 -12.31 -15.54
CA LEU A 313 -22.17 -11.95 -14.60
C LEU A 313 -22.70 -10.99 -13.53
N PRO A 314 -22.18 -11.05 -12.29
CA PRO A 314 -22.43 -10.00 -11.29
C PRO A 314 -22.04 -8.63 -11.84
N VAL A 315 -22.92 -7.64 -11.69
CA VAL A 315 -22.67 -6.27 -12.19
C VAL A 315 -21.35 -5.69 -11.64
N PRO A 316 -20.98 -5.89 -10.36
CA PRO A 316 -19.66 -5.52 -9.83
C PRO A 316 -18.48 -6.14 -10.57
N VAL A 317 -18.63 -7.38 -11.03
CA VAL A 317 -17.58 -8.13 -11.75
C VAL A 317 -17.43 -7.61 -13.19
N ALA A 318 -18.54 -7.27 -13.86
CA ALA A 318 -18.50 -6.63 -15.17
C ALA A 318 -17.83 -5.25 -15.10
N ALA A 319 -18.20 -4.43 -14.12
CA ALA A 319 -17.59 -3.12 -13.86
C ALA A 319 -16.08 -3.24 -13.54
N ALA A 320 -15.69 -4.21 -12.70
CA ALA A 320 -14.29 -4.49 -12.39
C ALA A 320 -13.48 -4.89 -13.63
N ALA A 321 -14.00 -5.80 -14.45
CA ALA A 321 -13.32 -6.25 -15.67
C ALA A 321 -13.18 -5.13 -16.71
N LEU A 322 -14.18 -4.26 -16.84
CA LEU A 322 -14.13 -3.07 -17.69
C LEU A 322 -13.07 -2.07 -17.20
N ALA A 323 -12.95 -1.87 -15.88
CA ALA A 323 -11.86 -1.12 -15.29
C ALA A 323 -10.48 -1.80 -15.50
N ALA A 324 -10.42 -3.13 -15.49
CA ALA A 324 -9.19 -3.88 -15.74
C ALA A 324 -8.67 -3.70 -17.19
N VAL A 325 -9.55 -3.70 -18.20
CA VAL A 325 -9.19 -3.34 -19.59
C VAL A 325 -8.61 -1.92 -19.64
N ARG A 326 -9.33 -0.94 -19.07
CA ARG A 326 -8.91 0.47 -19.05
C ARG A 326 -7.55 0.68 -18.37
N VAL A 327 -7.28 -0.04 -17.27
CA VAL A 327 -5.98 -0.02 -16.59
C VAL A 327 -4.89 -0.71 -17.41
N ALA A 328 -5.17 -1.86 -18.03
CA ALA A 328 -4.18 -2.58 -18.85
C ALA A 328 -3.80 -1.85 -20.15
N ALA A 329 -4.69 -1.00 -20.67
CA ALA A 329 -4.40 -0.05 -21.75
C ALA A 329 -3.55 1.14 -21.26
N ALA A 330 -3.89 1.73 -20.10
CA ALA A 330 -3.17 2.88 -19.53
C ALA A 330 -1.81 2.54 -18.90
N GLU A 331 -1.59 1.30 -18.47
CA GLU A 331 -0.37 0.85 -17.80
C GLU A 331 0.34 -0.30 -18.56
N PRO A 332 0.72 -0.10 -19.85
CA PRO A 332 1.31 -1.15 -20.70
C PRO A 332 2.66 -1.67 -20.18
N TRP A 333 3.34 -0.88 -19.34
CA TRP A 333 4.55 -1.30 -18.63
C TRP A 333 4.33 -2.55 -17.76
N ARG A 334 3.09 -2.89 -17.36
CA ARG A 334 2.78 -4.13 -16.62
C ARG A 334 3.07 -5.38 -17.45
N ARG A 335 2.67 -5.40 -18.73
CA ARG A 335 3.03 -6.48 -19.68
C ARG A 335 4.54 -6.60 -19.75
N GLN A 336 5.22 -5.51 -20.09
CA GLN A 336 6.67 -5.47 -20.18
C GLN A 336 7.36 -5.90 -18.87
N HIS A 337 6.76 -5.63 -17.71
CA HIS A 337 7.29 -6.05 -16.42
C HIS A 337 7.13 -7.57 -16.19
N VAL A 338 5.95 -8.16 -16.44
CA VAL A 338 5.75 -9.61 -16.24
C VAL A 338 6.67 -10.44 -17.14
N TRP A 339 6.88 -10.02 -18.39
CA TRP A 339 7.86 -10.63 -19.31
C TRP A 339 9.30 -10.51 -18.81
N ARG A 340 9.74 -9.33 -18.34
CA ARG A 340 11.09 -9.16 -17.73
C ARG A 340 11.27 -9.98 -16.45
N LEU A 341 10.20 -10.16 -15.66
CA LEU A 341 10.21 -10.99 -14.45
C LEU A 341 10.33 -12.47 -14.77
N ALA A 342 9.62 -12.96 -15.79
CA ALA A 342 9.73 -14.33 -16.28
C ALA A 342 11.12 -14.61 -16.86
N ALA A 343 11.63 -13.74 -17.74
CA ALA A 343 12.98 -13.85 -18.31
C ALA A 343 14.07 -13.96 -17.22
N ARG A 344 13.97 -13.13 -16.18
CA ARG A 344 14.89 -13.16 -15.02
C ARG A 344 14.70 -14.39 -14.12
N LEU A 345 13.52 -15.02 -14.13
CA LEU A 345 13.24 -16.24 -13.38
C LEU A 345 13.78 -17.47 -14.11
N GLY A 346 13.45 -17.68 -15.39
CA GLY A 346 13.97 -18.80 -16.17
C GLY A 346 15.49 -18.75 -16.33
N GLY A 347 16.06 -17.55 -16.56
CA GLY A 347 17.53 -17.36 -16.56
C GLY A 347 18.21 -17.67 -15.23
N ALA A 348 17.51 -17.59 -14.09
CA ALA A 348 18.01 -18.02 -12.78
C ALA A 348 17.80 -19.52 -12.50
N LEU A 349 16.96 -20.20 -13.27
CA LEU A 349 16.62 -21.62 -13.16
C LEU A 349 17.26 -22.49 -14.26
N GLY A 350 17.89 -21.89 -15.27
CA GLY A 350 18.38 -22.59 -16.46
C GLY A 350 17.28 -22.98 -17.47
N VAL A 351 16.09 -22.39 -17.36
CA VAL A 351 14.91 -22.71 -18.18
C VAL A 351 14.73 -21.65 -19.28
N PRO A 352 14.55 -22.03 -20.57
CA PRO A 352 14.24 -21.08 -21.63
C PRO A 352 12.87 -20.42 -21.39
N VAL A 353 12.77 -19.12 -21.65
CA VAL A 353 11.56 -18.34 -21.39
C VAL A 353 10.91 -17.92 -22.69
N THR A 354 9.92 -18.71 -23.12
CA THR A 354 9.05 -18.45 -24.28
C THR A 354 7.89 -17.53 -23.94
N SER A 355 7.39 -17.57 -22.70
CA SER A 355 6.24 -16.78 -22.23
C SER A 355 6.38 -16.38 -20.74
N PRO A 356 5.40 -15.65 -20.17
CA PRO A 356 5.35 -15.40 -18.73
C PRO A 356 5.07 -16.63 -17.84
N ILE A 357 4.86 -17.81 -18.44
CA ILE A 357 4.70 -19.10 -17.74
C ILE A 357 6.06 -19.81 -17.74
N VAL A 358 6.63 -20.10 -16.56
CA VAL A 358 7.91 -20.81 -16.43
C VAL A 358 7.66 -22.23 -15.87
N PRO A 359 7.69 -23.28 -16.70
CA PRO A 359 7.55 -24.66 -16.26
C PRO A 359 8.87 -25.20 -15.68
N LEU A 360 8.77 -26.00 -14.63
CA LEU A 360 9.85 -26.79 -14.05
C LEU A 360 9.42 -28.26 -14.02
N VAL A 361 9.74 -29.00 -15.09
CA VAL A 361 9.40 -30.43 -15.18
C VAL A 361 10.28 -31.21 -14.20
N ILE A 362 9.63 -31.94 -13.28
CA ILE A 362 10.25 -32.80 -12.27
C ILE A 362 10.14 -34.27 -12.69
N GLY A 363 9.01 -34.64 -13.29
CA GLY A 363 8.71 -35.97 -13.80
C GLY A 363 7.76 -36.75 -12.89
N PRO A 364 8.25 -37.47 -11.86
CA PRO A 364 7.42 -38.28 -10.96
C PRO A 364 6.42 -37.47 -10.14
N GLU A 365 5.21 -37.98 -10.00
CA GLU A 365 4.10 -37.34 -9.29
C GLU A 365 4.45 -37.04 -7.82
N GLN A 366 4.98 -38.02 -7.08
CA GLN A 366 5.31 -37.85 -5.65
C GLN A 366 6.46 -36.86 -5.41
N GLU A 367 7.57 -36.97 -6.15
CA GLU A 367 8.71 -36.06 -5.97
C GLU A 367 8.32 -34.59 -6.30
N THR A 368 7.37 -34.40 -7.23
CA THR A 368 6.78 -33.08 -7.47
C THR A 368 5.97 -32.56 -6.26
N VAL A 369 5.22 -33.43 -5.57
CA VAL A 369 4.52 -33.08 -4.32
C VAL A 369 5.52 -32.73 -3.23
N ASP A 370 6.54 -33.55 -3.01
CA ASP A 370 7.51 -33.37 -1.93
C ASP A 370 8.23 -32.01 -2.03
N ILE A 371 8.65 -31.62 -3.25
CA ILE A 371 9.24 -30.30 -3.50
C ILE A 371 8.19 -29.19 -3.31
N SER A 372 6.95 -29.37 -3.78
CA SER A 372 5.86 -28.40 -3.58
C SER A 372 5.55 -28.14 -2.09
N MET A 373 5.57 -29.19 -1.27
CA MET A 373 5.35 -29.08 0.18
C MET A 373 6.56 -28.48 0.89
N SER A 374 7.79 -28.84 0.50
CA SER A 374 9.02 -28.24 1.05
C SER A 374 9.13 -26.74 0.74
N LEU A 375 8.66 -26.30 -0.44
CA LEU A 375 8.51 -24.89 -0.78
C LEU A 375 7.44 -24.20 0.07
N LEU A 376 6.28 -24.85 0.30
CA LEU A 376 5.22 -24.30 1.16
C LEU A 376 5.69 -24.13 2.62
N GLN A 377 6.44 -25.08 3.16
CA GLN A 377 7.08 -24.98 4.49
C GLN A 377 8.07 -23.81 4.59
N GLN A 378 8.71 -23.42 3.47
CA GLN A 378 9.57 -22.24 3.38
C GLN A 378 8.78 -20.93 3.16
N GLY A 379 7.47 -21.00 2.92
CA GLY A 379 6.59 -19.85 2.68
C GLY A 379 6.32 -19.54 1.20
N PHE A 380 6.65 -20.46 0.29
CA PHE A 380 6.47 -20.32 -1.15
C PHE A 380 5.36 -21.23 -1.67
N HIS A 381 4.21 -20.67 -2.03
CA HIS A 381 3.13 -21.43 -2.62
C HIS A 381 3.37 -21.66 -4.13
N VAL A 382 4.05 -22.77 -4.43
CA VAL A 382 4.19 -23.35 -5.78
C VAL A 382 3.58 -24.75 -5.76
N PRO A 383 2.38 -24.97 -6.36
CA PRO A 383 1.68 -26.25 -6.33
C PRO A 383 2.25 -27.26 -7.34
N ALA A 384 2.24 -28.54 -6.95
CA ALA A 384 2.57 -29.66 -7.83
C ALA A 384 1.47 -29.88 -8.89
N ILE A 385 1.78 -29.55 -10.15
CA ILE A 385 0.96 -29.89 -11.31
C ILE A 385 1.21 -31.35 -11.66
N ARG A 386 0.13 -32.13 -11.70
CA ARG A 386 0.10 -33.61 -11.81
C ARG A 386 -1.06 -34.03 -12.72
N PRO A 387 -1.10 -35.29 -13.20
CA PRO A 387 -2.27 -35.84 -13.90
C PRO A 387 -3.60 -35.60 -13.16
N PRO A 388 -4.73 -35.45 -13.88
CA PRO A 388 -4.87 -35.40 -15.34
C PRO A 388 -4.49 -34.06 -15.98
N THR A 389 -3.94 -33.09 -15.23
CA THR A 389 -3.64 -31.74 -15.73
C THR A 389 -2.42 -31.69 -16.66
N VAL A 390 -1.52 -32.68 -16.55
CA VAL A 390 -0.39 -32.94 -17.45
C VAL A 390 -0.25 -34.46 -17.66
N PRO A 391 0.41 -34.95 -18.73
CA PRO A 391 0.68 -36.37 -18.92
C PRO A 391 1.43 -37.02 -17.74
N ARG A 392 1.19 -38.32 -17.51
CA ARG A 392 1.87 -39.10 -16.45
C ARG A 392 3.39 -39.03 -16.63
N GLY A 393 4.12 -38.88 -15.52
CA GLY A 393 5.58 -38.74 -15.57
C GLY A 393 6.10 -37.43 -16.17
N THR A 394 5.23 -36.44 -16.40
CA THR A 394 5.61 -35.06 -16.78
C THR A 394 5.17 -34.03 -15.71
N SER A 395 5.01 -34.51 -14.47
CA SER A 395 4.62 -33.68 -13.32
C SER A 395 5.65 -32.58 -13.09
N ARG A 396 5.16 -31.40 -12.69
CA ARG A 396 5.93 -30.17 -12.78
C ARG A 396 5.52 -29.14 -11.74
N LEU A 397 6.44 -28.25 -11.41
CA LEU A 397 6.12 -26.98 -10.75
C LEU A 397 5.88 -25.92 -11.82
N ARG A 398 4.89 -25.04 -11.61
CA ARG A 398 4.49 -24.01 -12.56
C ARG A 398 4.65 -22.65 -11.90
N ALA A 399 5.63 -21.88 -12.38
CA ALA A 399 6.03 -20.62 -11.76
C ALA A 399 5.68 -19.42 -12.66
N GLU A 400 5.03 -18.42 -12.06
CA GLU A 400 4.57 -17.18 -12.70
C GLU A 400 4.82 -16.04 -11.71
N ARG A 401 5.46 -14.95 -12.17
CA ARG A 401 5.87 -13.86 -11.27
C ARG A 401 5.17 -12.55 -11.62
N GLN A 402 4.13 -12.24 -10.85
CA GLN A 402 3.25 -11.09 -11.03
C GLN A 402 3.91 -9.75 -10.68
N TRP A 403 3.21 -8.66 -11.01
CA TRP A 403 3.54 -7.30 -10.57
C TRP A 403 3.46 -7.10 -9.04
N ARG A 404 4.35 -6.25 -8.50
CA ARG A 404 4.31 -5.73 -7.12
C ARG A 404 4.51 -4.22 -7.15
N ARG A 405 3.50 -3.43 -6.73
CA ARG A 405 3.65 -1.97 -6.58
C ARG A 405 4.74 -1.68 -5.54
N HIS A 406 5.48 -0.60 -5.72
CA HIS A 406 6.64 -0.31 -4.87
C HIS A 406 6.23 -0.04 -3.42
N VAL A 407 6.74 -0.86 -2.50
CA VAL A 407 7.23 -0.34 -1.22
C VAL A 407 8.34 0.67 -1.53
N ASN A 408 8.41 1.76 -0.77
CA ASN A 408 9.30 2.90 -1.03
C ASN A 408 10.73 2.48 -1.43
N ALA A 409 11.31 3.25 -2.36
CA ALA A 409 12.76 3.30 -2.49
C ALA A 409 13.37 3.70 -1.14
N GLN A 410 14.49 3.07 -0.77
CA GLN A 410 15.02 3.01 0.60
C GLN A 410 14.15 2.15 1.56
N GLY A 411 14.36 0.84 1.51
CA GLY A 411 13.81 -0.13 2.46
C GLY A 411 13.70 -1.55 1.89
N ALA A 412 13.17 -1.68 0.67
CA ALA A 412 12.74 -2.96 0.10
C ALA A 412 13.84 -3.87 -0.51
N ASP A 413 15.14 -3.57 -0.35
CA ASP A 413 16.23 -4.39 -0.90
C ASP A 413 16.68 -5.53 0.02
N VAL A 414 16.40 -5.47 1.32
CA VAL A 414 16.75 -6.54 2.29
C VAL A 414 16.08 -7.87 1.91
N ASP A 415 14.76 -7.82 1.63
CA ASP A 415 13.98 -8.96 1.14
C ASP A 415 14.45 -9.46 -0.23
N ARG A 416 14.86 -8.55 -1.13
CA ARG A 416 15.20 -8.90 -2.52
C ARG A 416 16.47 -9.74 -2.62
N VAL A 417 17.46 -9.46 -1.76
CA VAL A 417 18.69 -10.27 -1.69
C VAL A 417 18.42 -11.62 -1.02
N GLY A 418 17.77 -11.63 0.15
CA GLY A 418 17.48 -12.88 0.88
C GLY A 418 16.58 -13.85 0.11
N TRP A 419 15.53 -13.33 -0.56
CA TRP A 419 14.66 -14.15 -1.41
C TRP A 419 15.42 -14.76 -2.60
N LEU A 420 16.23 -13.96 -3.29
CA LEU A 420 17.03 -14.43 -4.41
C LEU A 420 18.09 -15.44 -3.95
N PHE A 421 18.70 -15.22 -2.79
CA PHE A 421 19.70 -16.12 -2.21
C PHE A 421 19.11 -17.50 -1.89
N ASN A 422 17.95 -17.57 -1.23
CA ASN A 422 17.29 -18.85 -0.95
C ASN A 422 16.77 -19.55 -2.21
N ALA A 423 16.20 -18.81 -3.17
CA ALA A 423 15.74 -19.37 -4.43
C ALA A 423 16.90 -19.91 -5.28
N LEU A 424 18.03 -19.19 -5.36
CA LEU A 424 19.24 -19.64 -6.05
C LEU A 424 19.92 -20.80 -5.31
N ALA A 425 19.99 -20.78 -3.98
CA ALA A 425 20.59 -21.86 -3.20
C ALA A 425 19.78 -23.16 -3.31
N TYR A 426 18.45 -23.10 -3.21
CA TYR A 426 17.58 -24.27 -3.35
C TYR A 426 17.52 -24.76 -4.80
N GLY A 427 17.47 -23.86 -5.79
CA GLY A 427 17.60 -24.20 -7.20
C GLY A 427 18.94 -24.87 -7.54
N ALA A 428 20.05 -24.31 -7.04
CA ALA A 428 21.37 -24.92 -7.16
C ALA A 428 21.43 -26.28 -6.46
N MET A 429 20.87 -26.45 -5.26
CA MET A 429 20.79 -27.77 -4.60
C MET A 429 19.97 -28.79 -5.40
N LEU A 430 18.85 -28.38 -6.01
CA LEU A 430 18.06 -29.27 -6.87
C LEU A 430 18.85 -29.69 -8.13
N VAL A 431 19.52 -28.75 -8.79
CA VAL A 431 20.39 -29.05 -9.95
C VAL A 431 21.59 -29.91 -9.54
N LEU A 432 22.20 -29.66 -8.37
CA LEU A 432 23.29 -30.47 -7.82
C LEU A 432 22.82 -31.91 -7.55
N ARG A 433 21.67 -32.07 -6.90
CA ARG A 433 21.08 -33.38 -6.55
C ARG A 433 20.61 -34.13 -7.79
N HIS A 434 20.14 -33.43 -8.82
CA HIS A 434 19.82 -34.01 -10.12
C HIS A 434 21.08 -34.48 -10.86
N GLY A 435 22.09 -33.60 -11.02
CA GLY A 435 23.37 -33.94 -11.67
C GLY A 435 24.11 -35.09 -10.98
N LEU A 436 24.10 -35.14 -9.64
CA LEU A 436 24.67 -36.26 -8.87
C LEU A 436 23.88 -37.57 -9.05
N ARG A 437 22.55 -37.53 -9.14
CA ARG A 437 21.71 -38.71 -9.43
C ARG A 437 21.85 -39.21 -10.87
N GLN A 438 22.07 -38.31 -11.83
CA GLN A 438 22.26 -38.63 -13.26
C GLN A 438 23.72 -38.94 -13.63
N GLY A 439 24.65 -38.99 -12.67
CA GLY A 439 26.05 -39.31 -12.93
C GLY A 439 26.82 -38.24 -13.73
N GLN A 440 26.38 -36.97 -13.72
CA GLN A 440 27.01 -35.86 -14.44
C GLN A 440 27.69 -34.86 -13.47
N PRO A 441 28.91 -35.17 -12.97
CA PRO A 441 29.60 -34.33 -11.98
C PRO A 441 30.00 -32.95 -12.51
N GLY A 442 30.21 -32.79 -13.83
CA GLY A 442 30.52 -31.49 -14.43
C GLY A 442 29.38 -30.46 -14.25
N LEU A 443 28.12 -30.91 -14.35
CA LEU A 443 26.95 -30.06 -14.14
C LEU A 443 26.86 -29.60 -12.66
N ALA A 444 27.16 -30.50 -11.73
CA ALA A 444 27.20 -30.21 -10.30
C ALA A 444 28.33 -29.22 -9.94
N LEU A 445 29.52 -29.36 -10.53
CA LEU A 445 30.66 -28.47 -10.25
C LEU A 445 30.41 -27.02 -10.68
N ALA A 446 29.79 -26.85 -11.86
CA ALA A 446 29.40 -25.55 -12.39
C ALA A 446 28.29 -24.88 -11.55
N ALA A 447 27.24 -25.64 -11.18
CA ALA A 447 26.11 -25.12 -10.40
C ALA A 447 26.48 -24.78 -8.94
N GLY A 448 27.40 -25.52 -8.32
CA GLY A 448 27.69 -25.40 -6.89
C GLY A 448 28.57 -24.21 -6.48
N THR A 449 29.41 -23.68 -7.37
CA THR A 449 30.51 -22.78 -6.99
C THR A 449 30.27 -21.31 -7.35
N GLN A 450 29.90 -21.02 -8.61
CA GLN A 450 29.79 -19.65 -9.10
C GLN A 450 28.62 -18.84 -8.50
N PRO A 451 27.38 -19.38 -8.33
CA PRO A 451 26.25 -18.59 -7.83
C PRO A 451 26.46 -18.08 -6.40
N LEU A 452 27.00 -18.93 -5.53
CA LEU A 452 27.33 -18.59 -4.13
C LEU A 452 28.41 -17.50 -4.06
N PHE A 453 29.47 -17.62 -4.86
CA PHE A 453 30.57 -16.67 -4.86
C PHE A 453 30.16 -15.31 -5.46
N ALA A 454 29.39 -15.30 -6.54
CA ALA A 454 28.83 -14.09 -7.14
C ALA A 454 27.85 -13.37 -6.19
N ALA A 455 27.02 -14.10 -5.45
CA ALA A 455 26.14 -13.53 -4.44
C ALA A 455 26.93 -12.92 -3.26
N LEU A 456 28.02 -13.56 -2.82
CA LEU A 456 28.89 -13.02 -1.76
C LEU A 456 29.58 -11.72 -2.19
N LEU A 457 30.12 -11.66 -3.41
CA LEU A 457 30.70 -10.44 -3.99
C LEU A 457 29.66 -9.32 -4.10
N ALA A 458 28.46 -9.63 -4.61
CA ALA A 458 27.39 -8.64 -4.74
C ALA A 458 26.95 -8.05 -3.39
N ALA A 459 26.91 -8.86 -2.32
CA ALA A 459 26.61 -8.39 -0.97
C ALA A 459 27.74 -7.52 -0.37
N LEU A 460 29.01 -7.88 -0.59
CA LEU A 460 30.15 -7.14 -0.06
C LEU A 460 30.39 -5.81 -0.78
N VAL A 461 30.20 -5.75 -2.09
CA VAL A 461 30.42 -4.54 -2.91
C VAL A 461 29.32 -3.49 -2.70
N SER A 462 28.10 -3.88 -2.33
CA SER A 462 26.94 -2.98 -2.30
C SER A 462 26.75 -2.14 -1.02
N HIS A 463 27.29 -2.52 0.14
CA HIS A 463 27.01 -1.81 1.41
C HIS A 463 28.21 -1.60 2.38
N ARG A 464 28.96 -0.50 2.17
CA ARG A 464 30.03 -0.02 3.09
C ARG A 464 29.60 0.22 4.56
N ARG A 465 28.32 0.49 4.84
CA ARG A 465 27.83 0.70 6.22
C ARG A 465 27.51 -0.61 6.96
N TRP A 466 26.93 -1.60 6.28
CA TRP A 466 26.54 -2.87 6.91
C TRP A 466 27.69 -3.85 7.06
N GLY A 467 28.69 -3.83 6.16
CA GLY A 467 29.84 -4.73 6.27
C GLY A 467 30.59 -4.60 7.61
N ARG A 468 30.66 -3.40 8.21
CA ARG A 468 31.27 -3.20 9.54
C ARG A 468 30.49 -3.92 10.64
N GLY A 469 29.16 -3.77 10.65
CA GLY A 469 28.27 -4.38 11.63
C GLY A 469 28.15 -5.91 11.48
N PHE A 470 27.93 -6.37 10.24
CA PHE A 470 27.91 -7.79 9.91
C PHE A 470 29.24 -8.46 10.26
N TYR A 471 30.38 -7.83 9.96
CA TYR A 471 31.69 -8.31 10.39
C TYR A 471 31.81 -8.34 11.92
N THR A 472 31.42 -7.30 12.67
CA THR A 472 31.51 -7.35 14.15
C THR A 472 30.64 -8.44 14.78
N THR A 473 29.46 -8.72 14.25
CA THR A 473 28.54 -9.75 14.79
C THR A 473 28.90 -11.16 14.33
N TRP A 474 29.40 -11.31 13.10
CA TRP A 474 29.64 -12.62 12.48
C TRP A 474 31.12 -12.98 12.30
N ARG A 475 32.10 -12.13 12.66
CA ARG A 475 33.54 -12.44 12.51
C ARG A 475 33.95 -13.76 13.15
N GLU A 476 33.44 -14.06 14.34
CA GLU A 476 33.78 -15.28 15.08
C GLU A 476 33.05 -16.50 14.51
N PRO A 477 31.72 -16.45 14.26
CA PRO A 477 31.04 -17.47 13.46
C PRO A 477 31.64 -17.72 12.07
N LEU A 478 32.11 -16.70 11.35
CA LEU A 478 32.69 -16.81 10.00
C LEU A 478 34.13 -17.31 10.03
N ALA A 479 34.95 -16.85 10.99
CA ALA A 479 36.29 -17.41 11.19
C ALA A 479 36.19 -18.87 11.64
N LEU A 480 35.25 -19.21 12.53
CA LEU A 480 34.98 -20.59 12.95
C LEU A 480 34.44 -21.42 11.78
N ALA A 481 33.50 -20.92 10.98
CA ALA A 481 32.99 -21.63 9.80
C ALA A 481 34.08 -21.81 8.72
N SER A 482 34.98 -20.84 8.54
CA SER A 482 36.11 -20.94 7.62
C SER A 482 37.17 -21.91 8.14
N LEU A 483 37.47 -21.90 9.44
CA LEU A 483 38.36 -22.88 10.09
C LEU A 483 37.77 -24.29 10.07
N LEU A 484 36.46 -24.43 10.28
CA LEU A 484 35.75 -25.70 10.16
C LEU A 484 35.70 -26.18 8.71
N HIS A 485 35.46 -25.29 7.73
CA HIS A 485 35.51 -25.66 6.32
C HIS A 485 36.94 -26.04 5.90
N LEU A 486 37.97 -25.34 6.39
CA LEU A 486 39.37 -25.69 6.14
C LEU A 486 39.73 -27.02 6.82
N GLN A 487 39.35 -27.23 8.08
CA GLN A 487 39.51 -28.51 8.78
C GLN A 487 38.72 -29.63 8.10
N TRP A 488 37.54 -29.37 7.54
CA TRP A 488 36.71 -30.37 6.87
C TRP A 488 37.25 -30.71 5.47
N SER A 489 37.79 -29.73 4.74
CA SER A 489 38.55 -29.96 3.50
C SER A 489 39.84 -30.74 3.76
N VAL A 490 40.60 -30.38 4.80
CA VAL A 490 41.82 -31.11 5.21
C VAL A 490 41.47 -32.50 5.74
N ARG A 491 40.36 -32.67 6.48
CA ARG A 491 39.87 -33.99 6.90
C ARG A 491 39.35 -34.83 5.74
N LEU A 492 38.69 -34.26 4.74
CA LEU A 492 38.32 -34.99 3.51
C LEU A 492 39.57 -35.51 2.77
N LEU A 493 40.64 -34.72 2.73
CA LEU A 493 41.93 -35.14 2.18
C LEU A 493 42.68 -36.15 3.06
N ALA A 494 42.46 -36.14 4.39
CA ALA A 494 43.14 -37.03 5.34
C ALA A 494 42.37 -38.31 5.70
N ILE A 495 41.05 -38.37 5.48
CA ILE A 495 40.19 -39.52 5.82
C ILE A 495 40.15 -40.55 4.68
N ASN A 496 40.43 -40.15 3.43
CA ASN A 496 40.54 -41.05 2.27
C ASN A 496 42.01 -41.35 1.91
N SER A 497 42.78 -41.84 2.88
CA SER A 497 44.10 -42.43 2.63
C SER A 497 44.00 -43.89 2.13
N SER A 498 43.21 -44.13 1.08
CA SER A 498 43.16 -45.40 0.35
C SER A 498 42.59 -45.24 -1.08
N ASP A 499 43.50 -45.40 -2.05
CA ASP A 499 43.35 -45.87 -3.44
C ASP A 499 42.40 -45.17 -4.45
N ASN A 500 41.44 -44.34 -4.04
CA ASN A 500 40.40 -43.82 -4.96
C ASN A 500 40.66 -42.43 -5.59
N ILE A 501 41.83 -41.80 -5.38
CA ILE A 501 42.17 -40.52 -6.04
C ILE A 501 42.59 -40.70 -7.52
N MET A 502 42.97 -41.91 -7.93
CA MET A 502 43.48 -42.21 -9.28
C MET A 502 42.43 -42.27 -10.40
N LEU A 503 41.14 -42.01 -10.13
CA LEU A 503 40.06 -42.07 -11.13
C LEU A 503 39.56 -40.70 -11.63
N VAL A 504 40.04 -39.58 -11.06
CA VAL A 504 39.57 -38.22 -11.41
C VAL A 504 40.53 -37.47 -12.35
N PHE A 505 41.82 -37.84 -12.37
CA PHE A 505 42.86 -37.11 -13.11
C PHE A 505 43.45 -37.94 -14.26
N LYS A 506 42.66 -38.16 -15.31
CA LYS A 506 43.18 -38.71 -16.57
C LYS A 506 43.91 -37.67 -17.43
N ASP A 507 43.60 -36.39 -17.23
CA ASP A 507 44.09 -35.25 -18.02
C ASP A 507 44.87 -34.24 -17.16
N GLY A 508 46.01 -34.67 -16.60
CA GLY A 508 47.14 -33.80 -16.20
C GLY A 508 46.98 -32.81 -15.03
N GLY A 509 45.79 -32.64 -14.43
CA GLY A 509 45.54 -31.66 -13.37
C GLY A 509 46.29 -31.93 -12.05
N HIS A 510 47.40 -31.22 -11.79
CA HIS A 510 48.20 -31.42 -10.58
C HIS A 510 47.54 -30.77 -9.32
N PRO A 511 47.41 -31.48 -8.18
CA PRO A 511 46.64 -30.99 -7.02
C PRO A 511 47.19 -29.71 -6.37
N LEU A 512 48.46 -29.38 -6.61
CA LEU A 512 49.07 -28.09 -6.20
C LEU A 512 48.38 -26.88 -6.85
N PHE A 513 47.78 -27.00 -8.04
CA PHE A 513 47.04 -25.91 -8.68
C PHE A 513 45.74 -25.59 -7.92
N LEU A 514 45.03 -26.62 -7.44
CA LEU A 514 43.82 -26.46 -6.63
C LEU A 514 44.16 -25.83 -5.27
N LEU A 515 45.27 -26.27 -4.66
CA LEU A 515 45.82 -25.71 -3.42
C LEU A 515 46.24 -24.23 -3.59
N GLY A 516 46.90 -23.89 -4.70
CA GLY A 516 47.26 -22.52 -5.05
C GLY A 516 46.04 -21.62 -5.25
N MET A 517 45.02 -22.09 -5.98
CA MET A 517 43.74 -21.37 -6.14
C MET A 517 43.03 -21.14 -4.81
N LEU A 518 42.94 -22.16 -3.95
CA LEU A 518 42.33 -22.05 -2.62
C LEU A 518 43.10 -21.10 -1.69
N ALA A 519 44.43 -21.14 -1.72
CA ALA A 519 45.28 -20.23 -0.94
C ALA A 519 45.16 -18.78 -1.44
N LEU A 520 45.21 -18.55 -2.76
CA LEU A 520 45.08 -17.23 -3.37
C LEU A 520 43.70 -16.62 -3.08
N ASN A 521 42.63 -17.41 -3.18
CA ASN A 521 41.27 -16.95 -2.90
C ASN A 521 41.08 -16.58 -1.41
N ASN A 522 41.64 -17.37 -0.48
CA ASN A 522 41.68 -17.01 0.94
C ASN A 522 42.48 -15.73 1.20
N ALA A 523 43.66 -15.59 0.60
CA ALA A 523 44.49 -14.39 0.74
C ALA A 523 43.78 -13.14 0.23
N LEU A 524 43.05 -13.25 -0.91
CA LEU A 524 42.26 -12.16 -1.47
C LEU A 524 41.11 -11.75 -0.53
N VAL A 525 40.42 -12.72 0.08
CA VAL A 525 39.35 -12.47 1.07
C VAL A 525 39.90 -11.71 2.29
N TRP A 526 41.03 -12.13 2.86
CA TRP A 526 41.63 -11.44 4.01
C TRP A 526 42.18 -10.06 3.66
N PHE A 527 42.79 -9.88 2.49
CA PHE A 527 43.25 -8.58 2.00
C PHE A 527 42.09 -7.59 1.83
N LEU A 528 40.97 -8.05 1.25
CA LEU A 528 39.76 -7.24 1.09
C LEU A 528 39.09 -6.93 2.44
N LEU A 529 39.05 -7.86 3.40
CA LEU A 529 38.52 -7.60 4.74
C LEU A 529 39.37 -6.57 5.50
N ALA A 530 40.70 -6.64 5.39
CA ALA A 530 41.62 -5.68 6.01
C ALA A 530 41.47 -4.26 5.44
N LEU A 531 41.24 -4.12 4.13
CA LEU A 531 41.15 -2.83 3.44
C LEU A 531 39.96 -1.94 3.88
N PHE A 532 38.89 -2.50 4.47
CA PHE A 532 37.67 -1.74 4.74
C PHE A 532 37.38 -1.44 6.23
N TYR A 533 37.94 -2.17 7.20
CA TYR A 533 37.39 -2.22 8.57
C TYR A 533 38.35 -2.04 9.76
N SER A 534 39.24 -1.02 9.68
CA SER A 534 39.86 -0.29 10.82
C SER A 534 40.98 -0.99 11.65
N PRO A 535 41.80 -0.21 12.40
CA PRO A 535 43.20 -0.56 12.65
C PRO A 535 43.46 -1.20 14.03
N SER A 536 43.29 -2.51 14.13
CA SER A 536 43.78 -3.28 15.29
C SER A 536 44.87 -4.25 14.86
N ALA A 537 45.84 -4.51 15.75
CA ALA A 537 47.05 -5.26 15.40
C ALA A 537 46.81 -6.73 15.05
N VAL A 538 45.71 -7.34 15.51
CA VAL A 538 45.42 -8.78 15.36
C VAL A 538 45.36 -9.25 13.89
N PRO A 539 44.52 -8.66 13.00
CA PRO A 539 44.55 -9.03 11.58
C PRO A 539 45.89 -8.73 10.89
N ILE A 540 46.62 -7.70 11.35
CA ILE A 540 47.94 -7.35 10.78
C ILE A 540 48.98 -8.44 11.13
N THR A 541 49.01 -8.93 12.37
CA THR A 541 49.89 -10.04 12.79
C THR A 541 49.59 -11.32 12.00
N ALA A 542 48.30 -11.64 11.77
CA ALA A 542 47.91 -12.77 10.92
C ALA A 542 48.40 -12.58 9.48
N MET A 543 48.21 -11.39 8.90
CA MET A 543 48.66 -11.09 7.54
C MET A 543 50.19 -11.10 7.40
N ILE A 544 50.94 -10.66 8.42
CA ILE A 544 52.41 -10.74 8.47
C ILE A 544 52.88 -12.19 8.52
N LEU A 545 52.24 -13.07 9.30
CA LEU A 545 52.59 -14.50 9.35
C LEU A 545 52.30 -15.19 8.01
N SER A 546 51.17 -14.89 7.36
CA SER A 546 50.86 -15.41 6.02
C SER A 546 51.78 -14.86 4.92
N ALA A 547 52.13 -13.57 4.96
CA ALA A 547 53.06 -12.96 4.02
C ALA A 547 54.49 -13.46 4.21
N GLY A 548 54.94 -13.68 5.45
CA GLY A 548 56.24 -14.29 5.75
C GLY A 548 56.37 -15.71 5.21
N ALA A 549 55.30 -16.51 5.32
CA ALA A 549 55.24 -17.86 4.75
C ALA A 549 55.23 -17.89 3.21
N LEU A 550 54.75 -16.84 2.55
CA LEU A 550 54.83 -16.68 1.09
C LEU A 550 56.19 -16.10 0.64
N SER A 551 56.76 -15.17 1.41
CA SER A 551 58.06 -14.56 1.09
C SER A 551 59.22 -15.56 1.16
N SER A 552 59.16 -16.56 2.04
CA SER A 552 60.18 -17.63 2.11
C SER A 552 60.13 -18.60 0.93
N LEU A 553 59.02 -18.63 0.17
CA LEU A 553 58.86 -19.45 -1.04
C LEU A 553 59.29 -18.72 -2.33
N ALA A 554 59.45 -17.38 -2.30
CA ALA A 554 59.58 -16.56 -3.50
C ALA A 554 61.01 -16.06 -3.82
N THR A 555 62.02 -16.40 -3.01
CA THR A 555 63.36 -15.79 -3.07
C THR A 555 64.47 -16.67 -3.64
N THR A 556 64.15 -17.68 -4.45
CA THR A 556 65.16 -18.42 -5.24
C THR A 556 64.79 -18.45 -6.72
N GLN A 557 65.76 -18.19 -7.61
CA GLN A 557 65.53 -18.08 -9.05
C GLN A 557 65.27 -19.38 -9.87
N PRO A 558 65.50 -20.64 -9.42
CA PRO A 558 65.42 -21.79 -10.32
C PRO A 558 63.98 -22.25 -10.66
N MET A 559 62.94 -21.57 -10.15
CA MET A 559 61.55 -21.93 -10.50
C MET A 559 61.15 -21.52 -11.91
N CYS A 560 61.58 -20.34 -12.41
CA CYS A 560 61.18 -19.86 -13.74
C CYS A 560 61.68 -20.78 -14.86
N GLY A 561 62.94 -21.24 -14.79
CA GLY A 561 63.49 -22.18 -15.78
C GLY A 561 62.73 -23.51 -15.83
N ARG A 562 62.55 -24.16 -14.67
CA ARG A 562 61.86 -25.46 -14.59
C ARG A 562 60.37 -25.38 -14.98
N ALA A 563 59.73 -24.23 -14.82
CA ALA A 563 58.35 -24.03 -15.26
C ALA A 563 58.22 -23.97 -16.79
N LEU A 564 59.28 -23.57 -17.50
CA LEU A 564 59.29 -23.41 -18.96
C LEU A 564 59.71 -24.68 -19.70
N GLU A 565 60.41 -25.61 -19.03
CA GLU A 565 60.69 -26.96 -19.52
C GLU A 565 59.42 -27.85 -19.59
N ALA A 566 58.31 -27.42 -18.98
CA ALA A 566 57.05 -28.16 -18.96
C ALA A 566 56.23 -27.97 -20.26
N PRO A 567 55.86 -29.05 -20.99
CA PRO A 567 55.10 -28.95 -22.22
C PRO A 567 53.78 -28.19 -22.04
N GLY A 568 53.53 -27.20 -22.92
CA GLY A 568 52.30 -26.41 -22.92
C GLY A 568 52.29 -25.18 -22.00
N VAL A 569 53.26 -24.99 -21.10
CA VAL A 569 53.27 -23.81 -20.19
C VAL A 569 53.65 -22.51 -20.90
N VAL A 570 54.49 -22.59 -21.93
CA VAL A 570 55.02 -21.42 -22.66
C VAL A 570 53.92 -20.56 -23.28
N GLN A 571 52.86 -21.16 -23.84
CA GLN A 571 51.81 -20.42 -24.55
C GLN A 571 50.94 -19.57 -23.59
N PRO A 572 50.32 -20.12 -22.53
CA PRO A 572 49.58 -19.31 -21.53
C PRO A 572 50.44 -18.24 -20.86
N LEU A 573 51.73 -18.49 -20.68
CA LEU A 573 52.65 -17.53 -20.07
C LEU A 573 52.96 -16.35 -21.02
N SER A 574 53.07 -16.61 -22.32
CA SER A 574 53.18 -15.59 -23.37
C SER A 574 51.86 -14.82 -23.58
N GLU A 575 50.71 -15.48 -23.48
CA GLU A 575 49.38 -14.85 -23.50
C GLU A 575 49.19 -13.91 -22.29
N LEU A 576 49.56 -14.35 -21.08
CA LEU A 576 49.52 -13.53 -19.87
C LEU A 576 50.48 -12.34 -19.94
N TYR A 577 51.71 -12.55 -20.45
CA TYR A 577 52.67 -11.47 -20.73
C TYR A 577 52.09 -10.45 -21.72
N SER A 578 51.41 -10.93 -22.77
CA SER A 578 50.79 -10.09 -23.79
C SER A 578 49.63 -9.28 -23.22
N MET A 579 48.75 -9.88 -22.42
CA MET A 579 47.66 -9.16 -21.73
C MET A 579 48.20 -8.08 -20.79
N LEU A 580 49.20 -8.39 -19.96
CA LEU A 580 49.77 -7.43 -19.01
C LEU A 580 50.52 -6.29 -19.73
N THR A 581 51.25 -6.60 -20.80
CA THR A 581 51.94 -5.59 -21.62
C THR A 581 50.93 -4.70 -22.36
N LEU A 582 49.87 -5.28 -22.92
CA LEU A 582 48.78 -4.55 -23.60
C LEU A 582 48.02 -3.64 -22.61
N ALA A 583 47.72 -4.13 -21.41
CA ALA A 583 47.07 -3.33 -20.36
C ALA A 583 47.96 -2.17 -19.88
N HIS A 584 49.27 -2.40 -19.75
CA HIS A 584 50.22 -1.34 -19.40
C HIS A 584 50.31 -0.27 -20.50
N PHE A 585 50.42 -0.67 -21.77
CA PHE A 585 50.53 0.29 -22.87
C PHE A 585 49.23 1.04 -23.16
N THR A 586 48.06 0.39 -23.08
CA THR A 586 46.76 1.09 -23.24
C THR A 586 46.48 2.08 -22.10
N ALA A 587 46.99 1.82 -20.88
CA ALA A 587 46.89 2.75 -19.76
C ALA A 587 47.85 3.96 -19.86
N MET A 588 49.01 3.80 -20.51
CA MET A 588 50.07 4.83 -20.53
C MET A 588 50.14 5.63 -21.84
N HIS A 589 49.92 5.01 -23.00
CA HIS A 589 50.02 5.65 -24.32
C HIS A 589 48.95 5.11 -25.30
N PRO A 590 47.71 5.65 -25.24
CA PRO A 590 46.63 5.27 -26.15
C PRO A 590 46.88 5.85 -27.56
N GLY A 591 47.60 5.11 -28.41
CA GLY A 591 47.84 5.49 -29.80
C GLY A 591 48.88 4.67 -30.57
N THR A 592 49.72 3.87 -29.90
CA THR A 592 50.85 3.15 -30.54
C THR A 592 50.76 1.63 -30.38
N ALA A 593 49.62 1.04 -30.72
CA ALA A 593 49.39 -0.41 -30.59
C ALA A 593 50.27 -1.24 -31.55
N ASP A 594 50.41 -0.81 -32.81
CA ASP A 594 51.01 -1.63 -33.88
C ASP A 594 52.55 -1.73 -33.82
N LEU A 595 53.20 -0.96 -32.94
CA LEU A 595 54.67 -0.80 -32.92
C LEU A 595 55.41 -1.77 -31.98
N LEU A 596 54.70 -2.70 -31.33
CA LEU A 596 55.28 -3.72 -30.43
C LEU A 596 55.13 -5.18 -30.93
N ALA A 597 54.54 -5.39 -32.11
CA ALA A 597 54.46 -6.72 -32.74
C ALA A 597 55.82 -7.26 -33.24
N SER A 598 56.92 -6.53 -33.07
CA SER A 598 58.23 -6.80 -33.69
C SER A 598 59.37 -7.15 -32.72
N GLN A 599 59.13 -7.23 -31.40
CA GLN A 599 60.15 -7.65 -30.42
C GLN A 599 59.74 -8.90 -29.63
N SER A 600 60.05 -10.07 -30.19
CA SER A 600 59.90 -11.36 -29.51
C SER A 600 60.89 -11.48 -28.35
N ARG A 601 60.39 -11.45 -27.11
CA ARG A 601 61.15 -11.83 -25.91
C ARG A 601 61.05 -13.33 -25.66
N THR A 602 62.08 -13.92 -25.04
CA THR A 602 62.04 -15.36 -24.70
C THR A 602 61.08 -15.63 -23.54
N PRO A 603 60.57 -16.86 -23.36
CA PRO A 603 59.66 -17.20 -22.27
C PRO A 603 60.25 -16.93 -20.87
N GLU A 604 61.57 -17.07 -20.67
CA GLU A 604 62.25 -16.70 -19.43
C GLU A 604 62.12 -15.20 -19.17
N GLN A 605 62.36 -14.38 -20.20
CA GLN A 605 62.26 -12.93 -20.11
C GLN A 605 60.82 -12.47 -19.83
N GLN A 606 59.83 -13.14 -20.43
CA GLN A 606 58.41 -12.92 -20.12
C GLN A 606 58.10 -13.25 -18.65
N CYS A 607 58.54 -14.41 -18.17
CA CYS A 607 58.34 -14.86 -16.78
C CYS A 607 59.02 -13.91 -15.76
N ILE A 608 60.24 -13.47 -16.04
CA ILE A 608 60.98 -12.51 -15.21
C ILE A 608 60.28 -11.14 -15.18
N VAL A 609 59.73 -10.66 -16.30
CA VAL A 609 58.97 -9.40 -16.32
C VAL A 609 57.68 -9.53 -15.51
N ILE A 610 56.94 -10.63 -15.62
CA ILE A 610 55.74 -10.89 -14.81
C ILE A 610 56.09 -10.92 -13.30
N SER A 611 57.15 -11.64 -12.91
CA SER A 611 57.63 -11.69 -11.52
C SER A 611 58.00 -10.29 -10.99
N ASN A 612 58.74 -9.50 -11.77
CA ASN A 612 59.11 -8.14 -11.41
C ASN A 612 57.90 -7.19 -11.31
N TRP A 613 56.87 -7.37 -12.13
CA TRP A 613 55.60 -6.63 -12.00
C TRP A 613 54.88 -6.92 -10.67
N MET A 614 54.86 -8.18 -10.23
CA MET A 614 54.25 -8.54 -8.93
C MET A 614 55.07 -7.98 -7.75
N ASN A 615 56.42 -8.01 -7.85
CA ASN A 615 57.29 -7.38 -6.86
C ASN A 615 57.15 -5.84 -6.82
N LEU A 616 56.98 -5.19 -7.98
CA LEU A 616 56.76 -3.74 -8.06
C LEU A 616 55.42 -3.33 -7.42
N ALA A 617 54.36 -4.12 -7.64
CA ALA A 617 53.07 -3.91 -6.99
C ALA A 617 53.17 -3.99 -5.46
N GLY A 618 53.96 -4.94 -4.92
CA GLY A 618 54.27 -4.98 -3.48
C GLY A 618 55.09 -3.77 -3.01
N GLY A 619 56.11 -3.38 -3.78
CA GLY A 619 57.03 -2.28 -3.44
C GLY A 619 56.38 -0.89 -3.42
N ILE A 620 55.34 -0.63 -4.22
CA ILE A 620 54.64 0.66 -4.26
C ILE A 620 53.63 0.81 -3.11
N LEU A 621 53.04 -0.29 -2.62
CA LEU A 621 52.06 -0.26 -1.54
C LEU A 621 52.68 -0.05 -0.14
N PHE A 622 53.96 -0.39 0.03
CA PHE A 622 54.65 -0.33 1.32
C PHE A 622 54.94 1.11 1.84
N PRO A 623 55.45 2.06 1.04
CA PRO A 623 55.72 3.43 1.51
C PRO A 623 54.46 4.24 1.82
N LEU A 624 53.38 4.02 1.05
CA LEU A 624 52.10 4.71 1.22
C LEU A 624 51.42 4.37 2.56
N ALA A 625 51.66 3.17 3.11
CA ALA A 625 51.19 2.80 4.44
C ALA A 625 51.95 3.52 5.58
N LEU A 626 53.25 3.79 5.38
CA LEU A 626 54.10 4.46 6.38
C LEU A 626 53.79 5.95 6.50
N MET A 627 53.50 6.64 5.40
CA MET A 627 53.17 8.08 5.43
C MET A 627 51.88 8.41 6.19
N TRP A 628 51.00 7.44 6.44
CA TRP A 628 49.71 7.66 7.12
C TRP A 628 49.74 7.39 8.63
N GLN A 629 50.88 6.96 9.21
CA GLN A 629 50.99 6.66 10.65
C GLN A 629 51.43 7.84 11.53
N GLN A 630 51.80 8.99 10.94
CA GLN A 630 52.34 10.14 11.67
C GLN A 630 51.45 11.38 11.46
N GLY A 631 50.83 11.85 12.53
CA GLY A 631 50.39 13.23 12.71
C GLY A 631 50.62 13.63 14.16
N PRO A 632 50.22 14.84 14.60
CA PRO A 632 49.66 15.96 13.84
C PRO A 632 50.41 17.30 14.15
N VAL A 633 49.76 18.48 13.96
CA VAL A 633 50.07 19.78 14.62
C VAL A 633 51.31 20.56 14.08
N PRO A 634 51.33 21.92 13.96
CA PRO A 634 50.25 22.91 13.71
C PRO A 634 50.59 24.01 12.64
N THR A 635 49.70 25.01 12.51
CA THR A 635 49.90 26.40 12.05
C THR A 635 50.43 26.75 10.64
N ALA A 636 49.54 27.37 9.86
CA ALA A 636 49.71 28.58 9.06
C ALA A 636 50.50 28.60 7.72
N SER A 637 49.99 29.46 6.81
CA SER A 637 50.60 29.93 5.54
C SER A 637 50.55 28.94 4.35
N PRO A 638 50.80 29.36 3.09
CA PRO A 638 49.68 29.45 2.14
C PRO A 638 49.81 28.50 0.93
N THR A 639 50.47 27.35 1.08
CA THR A 639 50.73 26.43 -0.04
C THR A 639 49.51 25.62 -0.49
N TRP A 640 48.53 25.37 0.39
CA TRP A 640 47.28 24.68 0.02
C TRP A 640 46.35 25.52 -0.88
N GLN A 641 46.53 26.84 -0.95
CA GLN A 641 45.76 27.72 -1.84
C GLN A 641 46.17 27.58 -3.33
N LEU A 642 47.33 26.99 -3.62
CA LEU A 642 47.80 26.82 -5.00
C LEU A 642 47.13 25.62 -5.71
N VAL A 643 46.82 24.56 -4.95
CA VAL A 643 46.23 23.32 -5.50
C VAL A 643 44.73 23.47 -5.78
N SER A 644 44.03 24.27 -4.97
CA SER A 644 42.61 24.59 -5.17
C SER A 644 42.37 25.47 -6.40
N MET A 645 43.26 26.43 -6.70
CA MET A 645 43.17 27.26 -7.91
C MET A 645 43.30 26.46 -9.21
N LEU A 646 44.30 25.55 -9.31
CA LEU A 646 44.63 24.93 -10.59
C LEU A 646 43.63 23.88 -11.08
N ARG A 647 42.92 23.19 -10.17
CA ARG A 647 41.85 22.25 -10.58
C ARG A 647 40.51 22.92 -10.88
N ALA A 648 40.32 24.17 -10.45
CA ALA A 648 39.18 25.00 -10.87
C ALA A 648 39.36 25.58 -12.30
N LEU A 649 40.57 25.50 -12.88
CA LEU A 649 40.98 26.23 -14.08
C LEU A 649 40.96 25.44 -15.40
N ALA A 650 40.61 24.15 -15.40
CA ALA A 650 40.88 23.26 -16.54
C ALA A 650 39.67 22.64 -17.27
N ALA A 651 38.64 22.18 -16.54
CA ALA A 651 37.53 21.39 -17.12
C ALA A 651 36.26 21.38 -16.24
N GLY A 652 35.98 22.45 -15.51
CA GLY A 652 35.10 23.46 -16.07
C GLY A 652 33.81 23.65 -15.26
N GLN A 653 33.42 22.67 -14.43
CA GLN A 653 32.79 22.92 -13.13
C GLN A 653 32.86 21.68 -12.23
N ALA A 654 33.74 21.71 -11.23
CA ALA A 654 33.85 20.66 -10.24
C ALA A 654 32.97 20.99 -9.01
N ALA A 655 32.00 20.13 -8.71
CA ALA A 655 31.65 19.92 -7.33
C ALA A 655 32.83 19.23 -6.60
N PRO A 656 33.07 19.45 -5.30
CA PRO A 656 32.30 20.30 -4.39
C PRO A 656 33.17 21.38 -3.71
N GLN A 657 32.83 22.66 -3.88
CA GLN A 657 32.89 23.52 -2.70
C GLN A 657 31.77 23.04 -1.77
N LEU A 658 32.18 22.29 -0.74
CA LEU A 658 31.61 22.29 0.61
C LEU A 658 30.06 22.46 0.63
N LEU A 659 29.24 21.44 0.84
CA LEU A 659 29.34 20.45 1.93
C LEU A 659 29.82 21.06 3.28
N ALA A 660 29.65 22.38 3.44
CA ALA A 660 29.72 23.17 4.67
C ALA A 660 28.57 24.21 4.75
N ALA A 661 27.71 24.28 3.73
CA ALA A 661 26.26 24.13 3.94
C ALA A 661 25.90 22.73 3.38
N VAL A 662 25.94 21.61 4.13
CA VAL A 662 25.61 21.38 5.54
C VAL A 662 24.20 21.84 5.86
N ARG A 663 23.34 20.82 6.04
CA ARG A 663 21.87 20.89 6.13
C ARG A 663 21.22 21.25 4.76
N ALA A 664 20.21 20.52 4.30
CA ALA A 664 19.71 19.22 4.75
C ALA A 664 19.22 18.30 3.61
N GLY A 665 19.89 18.41 2.45
CA GLY A 665 19.57 17.82 1.15
C GLY A 665 18.78 16.51 1.11
N ALA A 666 17.68 16.53 0.34
CA ALA A 666 16.96 15.36 -0.13
C ALA A 666 16.82 15.33 -1.67
N CYS A 667 16.82 14.13 -2.25
CA CYS A 667 16.55 13.92 -3.69
C CYS A 667 15.04 13.89 -3.96
N GLY A 668 14.58 14.35 -5.13
CA GLY A 668 13.18 14.04 -5.53
C GLY A 668 12.61 14.88 -6.67
N ALA A 669 12.85 14.45 -7.90
CA ALA A 669 12.30 15.03 -9.12
C ALA A 669 10.76 15.12 -9.19
N VAL A 670 10.28 16.22 -9.82
CA VAL A 670 9.23 16.23 -10.88
C VAL A 670 7.83 15.67 -10.55
N ALA A 671 6.95 16.61 -10.19
CA ALA A 671 5.65 16.92 -10.83
C ALA A 671 4.46 15.91 -10.91
N SER A 672 3.27 16.52 -10.96
CA SER A 672 2.02 16.01 -11.55
C SER A 672 1.29 14.86 -10.82
N GLY A 673 0.25 15.12 -10.01
CA GLY A 673 -0.33 16.44 -9.70
C GLY A 673 -1.16 17.10 -10.81
N MET A 674 -1.81 16.33 -11.70
CA MET A 674 -2.78 16.85 -12.67
C MET A 674 -3.85 15.80 -13.01
N LEU A 675 -5.14 16.24 -13.03
CA LEU A 675 -6.35 15.41 -13.18
C LEU A 675 -6.47 14.33 -12.07
N ARG A 676 -7.47 14.36 -11.17
CA ARG A 676 -8.91 14.60 -11.33
C ARG A 676 -9.44 15.19 -10.00
N ARG A 677 -10.32 16.20 -9.93
CA ARG A 677 -11.23 16.79 -10.94
C ARG A 677 -12.13 15.76 -11.64
N SER A 678 -12.98 15.12 -10.84
CA SER A 678 -14.19 14.37 -11.23
C SER A 678 -15.13 14.26 -10.01
N LEU A 679 -15.26 15.30 -9.17
CA LEU A 679 -16.42 16.21 -9.17
C LEU A 679 -17.12 16.49 -10.52
N ALA A 680 -18.45 16.74 -10.40
CA ALA A 680 -19.43 17.07 -11.46
C ALA A 680 -19.77 15.90 -12.43
N ALA A 681 -21.03 15.63 -12.80
CA ALA A 681 -22.35 16.18 -12.43
C ALA A 681 -23.44 15.09 -12.70
N MET A 682 -24.72 15.11 -12.27
CA MET A 682 -25.75 16.15 -12.08
C MET A 682 -26.23 16.91 -13.35
N VAL A 683 -27.44 16.56 -13.82
CA VAL A 683 -28.39 17.34 -14.64
C VAL A 683 -29.78 16.75 -14.24
N GLU A 684 -30.91 17.43 -13.99
CA GLU A 684 -31.56 18.62 -14.60
C GLU A 684 -32.97 18.14 -15.12
N PRO A 685 -34.09 18.90 -15.30
CA PRO A 685 -34.55 20.21 -14.79
C PRO A 685 -36.06 20.32 -14.36
N THR A 686 -36.37 21.31 -13.50
CA THR A 686 -37.55 22.26 -13.57
C THR A 686 -39.04 21.90 -13.27
N ALA A 687 -39.67 22.78 -12.44
CA ALA A 687 -40.83 23.69 -12.73
C ALA A 687 -42.31 23.49 -12.21
N PHE A 688 -42.72 24.39 -11.29
CA PHE A 688 -43.95 25.26 -11.31
C PHE A 688 -45.39 24.65 -11.05
N PRO A 689 -46.53 25.42 -10.97
CA PRO A 689 -47.08 26.01 -9.73
C PRO A 689 -48.61 25.73 -9.42
N PRO A 690 -49.51 26.68 -9.01
CA PRO A 690 -49.95 26.92 -7.60
C PRO A 690 -51.50 26.92 -7.36
N ALA A 691 -51.94 27.19 -6.10
CA ALA A 691 -53.24 27.72 -5.59
C ALA A 691 -53.78 26.93 -4.36
N ASP A 692 -54.64 27.43 -3.46
CA ASP A 692 -54.95 28.78 -2.91
C ASP A 692 -55.80 28.58 -1.61
N ARG A 693 -55.77 29.52 -0.64
CA ARG A 693 -56.64 29.64 0.58
C ARG A 693 -56.60 28.52 1.65
N ASP A 694 -57.01 28.75 2.91
CA ASP A 694 -57.36 30.00 3.63
C ASP A 694 -56.93 29.94 5.12
N SER A 695 -56.99 31.09 5.81
CA SER A 695 -56.31 31.36 7.09
C SER A 695 -56.77 30.61 8.36
N PHE A 696 -55.80 30.17 9.18
CA PHE A 696 -55.87 30.21 10.66
C PHE A 696 -54.49 30.61 11.23
N HIS A 697 -54.43 31.67 12.03
CA HIS A 697 -53.14 32.22 12.50
C HIS A 697 -52.69 31.67 13.87
N TYR A 698 -51.71 30.76 13.85
CA TYR A 698 -50.87 30.46 15.01
C TYR A 698 -49.63 31.38 15.05
N ALA A 699 -49.21 31.77 16.25
CA ALA A 699 -48.10 32.69 16.48
C ALA A 699 -46.73 31.99 16.36
N VAL A 700 -46.30 31.68 15.13
CA VAL A 700 -44.98 31.09 14.86
C VAL A 700 -43.88 32.16 14.92
N LEU A 701 -42.83 31.94 15.70
CA LEU A 701 -41.60 32.74 15.67
C LEU A 701 -40.78 32.38 14.42
N GLN A 702 -41.04 33.05 13.29
CA GLN A 702 -40.14 33.07 12.14
C GLN A 702 -39.31 34.36 12.14
N ALA A 703 -38.01 34.23 11.90
CA ALA A 703 -37.13 35.32 11.49
C ALA A 703 -36.28 34.83 10.29
N PRO A 704 -36.23 35.56 9.16
CA PRO A 704 -35.42 35.17 8.01
C PRO A 704 -33.93 35.44 8.25
N LEU A 705 -33.07 34.71 7.54
CA LEU A 705 -31.62 34.92 7.57
C LEU A 705 -31.16 35.98 6.55
N MET A 706 -30.03 36.62 6.87
CA MET A 706 -29.22 37.51 6.01
C MET A 706 -29.79 38.92 5.72
N LYS A 707 -29.55 39.86 6.65
CA LYS A 707 -28.67 41.03 6.36
C LYS A 707 -28.31 41.83 7.62
N GLU A 708 -27.11 42.42 7.62
CA GLU A 708 -26.79 43.59 8.44
C GLU A 708 -27.39 44.86 7.78
N GLU A 709 -27.33 46.00 8.48
CA GLU A 709 -27.87 47.31 8.06
C GLU A 709 -29.41 47.42 7.97
N THR A 710 -30.07 47.77 9.09
CA THR A 710 -30.84 49.04 9.26
C THR A 710 -31.67 48.99 10.55
N GLY A 711 -31.78 50.12 11.26
CA GLY A 711 -32.60 50.23 12.46
C GLY A 711 -34.07 50.51 12.14
N GLY A 712 -34.99 49.72 12.71
CA GLY A 712 -36.44 49.85 12.53
C GLY A 712 -37.21 49.11 13.62
N SER A 713 -38.50 49.40 13.80
CA SER A 713 -39.32 48.87 14.91
C SER A 713 -40.67 48.28 14.45
N LEU A 714 -41.46 47.77 15.40
CA LEU A 714 -42.79 47.11 15.27
C LEU A 714 -42.78 45.64 14.80
N PRO A 715 -43.87 44.84 15.02
CA PRO A 715 -45.20 45.22 15.52
C PRO A 715 -45.58 44.71 16.93
N ARG A 716 -46.64 45.31 17.49
CA ARG A 716 -46.95 45.38 18.94
C ARG A 716 -48.07 44.44 19.41
N PHE A 717 -48.24 43.27 18.77
CA PHE A 717 -49.55 42.60 18.68
C PHE A 717 -49.90 41.49 19.68
N LEU A 718 -48.99 41.02 20.55
CA LEU A 718 -49.23 39.81 21.39
C LEU A 718 -49.70 40.06 22.84
N LEU A 719 -49.70 41.30 23.33
CA LEU A 719 -50.14 41.61 24.71
C LEU A 719 -51.59 41.21 25.09
N PRO A 720 -52.60 41.23 24.19
CA PRO A 720 -53.99 41.00 24.60
C PRO A 720 -54.34 39.58 25.08
N TYR A 721 -53.53 38.55 24.76
CA TYR A 721 -53.93 37.16 25.00
C TYR A 721 -53.72 36.73 26.45
N VAL A 722 -52.61 37.13 27.08
CA VAL A 722 -52.32 36.86 28.50
C VAL A 722 -53.37 37.52 29.41
N ALA A 723 -53.86 38.71 29.03
CA ALA A 723 -54.90 39.44 29.76
C ALA A 723 -56.25 38.70 29.84
N ARG A 724 -56.52 37.72 28.97
CA ARG A 724 -57.73 36.87 29.06
C ARG A 724 -57.54 35.63 29.94
N LEU A 725 -56.31 35.17 30.18
CA LEU A 725 -56.04 34.05 31.08
C LEU A 725 -56.07 34.48 32.57
N GLY A 726 -55.78 35.74 32.87
CA GLY A 726 -55.99 36.34 34.20
C GLY A 726 -57.46 36.61 34.58
N GLY A 727 -58.43 36.00 33.88
CA GLY A 727 -59.85 36.32 33.97
C GLY A 727 -60.65 35.67 35.11
N MET A 728 -60.04 34.80 35.93
CA MET A 728 -60.73 34.12 37.04
C MET A 728 -59.84 34.06 38.30
N GLY A 729 -60.32 34.65 39.40
CA GLY A 729 -59.69 34.57 40.72
C GLY A 729 -58.41 35.41 40.86
N GLY A 730 -58.54 36.65 41.34
CA GLY A 730 -57.39 37.55 41.47
C GLY A 730 -56.52 37.28 42.69
N LEU A 731 -55.20 37.24 42.51
CA LEU A 731 -54.20 37.54 43.54
C LEU A 731 -52.92 38.14 42.94
N ARG A 732 -52.12 38.75 43.83
CA ARG A 732 -51.06 39.73 43.57
C ARG A 732 -49.83 39.19 42.79
N ALA A 733 -49.23 40.10 42.00
CA ALA A 733 -47.91 40.03 41.37
C ALA A 733 -47.74 38.99 40.23
N PRO A 734 -46.83 39.24 39.25
CA PRO A 734 -46.49 38.25 38.24
C PRO A 734 -45.69 37.12 38.88
N ASP A 735 -46.22 35.90 38.80
CA ASP A 735 -45.56 34.72 39.32
C ASP A 735 -44.22 34.46 38.63
N ARG A 736 -43.28 33.83 39.35
CA ARG A 736 -41.95 33.49 38.82
C ARG A 736 -42.02 32.61 37.55
N GLY A 737 -43.09 31.83 37.40
CA GLY A 737 -43.36 31.03 36.19
C GLY A 737 -43.57 31.87 34.93
N GLU A 738 -44.24 33.03 35.01
CA GLU A 738 -44.41 33.93 33.85
C GLU A 738 -43.06 34.58 33.49
N GLN A 739 -42.27 34.98 34.49
CA GLN A 739 -40.92 35.51 34.24
C GLN A 739 -39.99 34.45 33.62
N ALA A 740 -40.05 33.19 34.09
CA ALA A 740 -39.31 32.08 33.50
C ALA A 740 -39.77 31.77 32.05
N TYR A 741 -41.08 31.86 31.77
CA TYR A 741 -41.62 31.65 30.43
C TYR A 741 -41.20 32.77 29.44
N GLN A 742 -41.26 34.04 29.86
CA GLN A 742 -40.77 35.16 29.05
C GLN A 742 -39.24 35.14 28.88
N ALA A 743 -38.49 34.67 29.88
CA ALA A 743 -37.06 34.42 29.75
C ALA A 743 -36.78 33.31 28.72
N ALA A 744 -37.49 32.18 28.78
CA ALA A 744 -37.36 31.08 27.82
C ALA A 744 -37.69 31.51 26.39
N LEU A 745 -38.76 32.30 26.20
CA LEU A 745 -39.07 32.93 24.90
C LEU A 745 -37.97 33.89 24.42
N THR A 746 -37.24 34.54 25.33
CA THR A 746 -36.14 35.45 24.98
C THR A 746 -34.87 34.68 24.59
N ALA A 747 -34.45 33.69 25.38
CA ALA A 747 -33.32 32.83 25.01
C ALA A 747 -33.57 32.02 23.73
N ALA A 748 -34.81 31.57 23.48
CA ALA A 748 -35.18 30.92 22.22
C ALA A 748 -35.06 31.84 21.00
N ARG A 749 -35.30 33.16 21.16
CA ARG A 749 -35.08 34.17 20.10
C ARG A 749 -33.59 34.44 19.87
N GLU A 750 -32.79 34.49 20.94
CA GLU A 750 -31.35 34.76 20.86
C GLU A 750 -30.55 33.57 20.30
N ALA A 751 -31.06 32.33 20.40
CA ALA A 751 -30.24 31.14 20.21
C ALA A 751 -30.01 30.65 18.77
N GLN A 752 -30.73 31.19 17.78
CA GLN A 752 -30.87 30.61 16.42
C GLN A 752 -31.61 29.24 16.43
N PRO A 753 -32.24 28.81 15.33
CA PRO A 753 -33.68 28.48 15.33
C PRO A 753 -34.08 27.04 15.74
N PHE A 754 -33.32 26.37 16.62
CA PHE A 754 -33.45 24.91 16.84
C PHE A 754 -33.98 24.49 18.21
N ALA A 755 -34.73 25.36 18.89
CA ALA A 755 -35.48 25.02 20.10
C ALA A 755 -36.99 25.28 19.89
N LEU A 756 -37.79 24.24 20.10
CA LEU A 756 -39.24 24.25 19.93
C LEU A 756 -39.92 24.32 21.30
N LEU A 757 -40.48 25.48 21.63
CA LEU A 757 -41.34 25.66 22.81
C LEU A 757 -42.71 25.04 22.54
N VAL A 758 -43.04 23.99 23.28
CA VAL A 758 -44.31 23.26 23.14
C VAL A 758 -45.37 23.89 24.03
N GLY A 759 -46.55 24.19 23.48
CA GLY A 759 -47.66 24.79 24.25
C GLY A 759 -49.01 24.38 23.68
N SER A 760 -49.90 23.91 24.56
CA SER A 760 -51.21 23.27 24.25
C SER A 760 -51.13 21.99 23.42
N GLY A 761 -51.84 20.95 23.89
CA GLY A 761 -52.08 19.74 23.10
C GLY A 761 -52.90 20.03 21.85
N GLY A 762 -52.62 19.30 20.77
CA GLY A 762 -53.04 19.64 19.41
C GLY A 762 -51.98 20.40 18.60
N THR A 763 -50.74 20.52 19.12
CA THR A 763 -49.60 21.12 18.40
C THR A 763 -48.58 20.08 17.91
N GLU A 764 -48.83 18.79 18.12
CA GLU A 764 -47.91 17.69 17.83
C GLU A 764 -47.55 17.64 16.34
N GLN A 765 -48.54 17.73 15.44
CA GLN A 765 -48.31 17.77 13.99
C GLN A 765 -47.47 18.99 13.57
N LEU A 766 -47.72 20.16 14.17
CA LEU A 766 -46.96 21.38 13.87
C LEU A 766 -45.47 21.24 14.28
N ILE A 767 -45.19 20.51 15.36
CA ILE A 767 -43.82 20.19 15.80
C ILE A 767 -43.12 19.28 14.79
N LEU A 768 -43.82 18.25 14.26
CA LEU A 768 -43.31 17.38 13.19
C LEU A 768 -43.03 18.18 11.91
N ASP A 769 -44.01 18.96 11.44
CA ASP A 769 -43.91 19.75 10.21
C ASP A 769 -42.75 20.76 10.27
N LEU A 770 -42.54 21.40 11.42
CA LEU A 770 -41.42 22.31 11.65
C LEU A 770 -40.08 21.58 11.66
N ALA A 771 -39.94 20.45 12.39
CA ALA A 771 -38.72 19.66 12.42
C ALA A 771 -38.32 19.17 11.01
N HIS A 772 -39.29 18.63 10.26
CA HIS A 772 -39.13 18.17 8.88
C HIS A 772 -38.77 19.31 7.92
N LYS A 773 -39.38 20.50 8.09
CA LYS A 773 -39.01 21.71 7.33
C LYS A 773 -37.56 22.14 7.63
N HIS A 774 -37.16 22.14 8.90
CA HIS A 774 -35.81 22.52 9.30
C HIS A 774 -34.74 21.51 8.82
N HIS A 775 -35.04 20.21 8.75
CA HIS A 775 -34.15 19.22 8.13
C HIS A 775 -33.91 19.52 6.65
N ARG A 776 -34.97 19.83 5.87
CA ARG A 776 -34.84 20.19 4.44
C ARG A 776 -33.98 21.45 4.23
N GLU A 777 -34.20 22.52 5.01
CA GLU A 777 -33.38 23.73 4.92
C GLU A 777 -31.92 23.51 5.38
N PHE A 778 -31.69 22.63 6.35
CA PHE A 778 -30.33 22.22 6.75
C PHE A 778 -29.61 21.48 5.61
N CYS A 779 -30.25 20.53 4.93
CA CYS A 779 -29.64 19.82 3.79
C CYS A 779 -29.28 20.78 2.65
N LYS A 780 -30.18 21.70 2.27
CA LYS A 780 -29.90 22.76 1.28
C LYS A 780 -28.65 23.57 1.65
N ALA A 781 -28.53 23.98 2.93
CA ALA A 781 -27.36 24.72 3.41
C ALA A 781 -26.07 23.88 3.42
N LYS A 782 -26.14 22.57 3.68
CA LYS A 782 -24.98 21.66 3.66
C LYS A 782 -24.46 21.44 2.22
N HIS A 783 -25.36 21.23 1.24
CA HIS A 783 -24.98 21.11 -0.17
C HIS A 783 -24.35 22.40 -0.73
N ALA A 784 -24.89 23.57 -0.37
CA ALA A 784 -24.32 24.86 -0.79
C ALA A 784 -22.85 25.07 -0.33
N LEU A 785 -22.43 24.45 0.79
CA LEU A 785 -21.06 24.47 1.30
C LEU A 785 -20.12 23.43 0.64
N ALA A 786 -20.68 22.43 -0.05
CA ALA A 786 -19.91 21.41 -0.77
C ALA A 786 -19.48 21.88 -2.17
N GLY A 787 -20.19 22.85 -2.76
CA GLY A 787 -19.88 23.44 -4.08
C GLY A 787 -20.48 22.71 -5.28
N GLU A 788 -21.45 21.83 -5.06
CA GLU A 788 -22.05 20.97 -6.10
C GLU A 788 -23.30 21.61 -6.75
N LEU A 789 -23.05 22.48 -7.74
CA LEU A 789 -23.97 22.83 -8.85
C LEU A 789 -25.33 23.50 -8.43
N PRO A 790 -26.29 23.79 -9.34
CA PRO A 790 -27.22 24.91 -9.16
C PRO A 790 -28.46 24.59 -8.31
N ARG A 791 -29.28 25.63 -8.10
CA ARG A 791 -30.30 25.70 -7.03
C ARG A 791 -31.63 24.99 -7.30
N GLU A 792 -31.82 24.30 -8.43
CA GLU A 792 -33.17 24.10 -8.99
C GLU A 792 -33.75 22.68 -8.93
N ILE A 793 -32.97 21.61 -8.67
CA ILE A 793 -33.53 20.26 -8.39
C ILE A 793 -33.64 19.86 -6.91
N TYR A 794 -32.69 20.22 -6.04
CA TYR A 794 -32.48 19.50 -4.77
C TYR A 794 -33.38 19.92 -3.58
N ALA A 795 -34.69 20.02 -3.82
CA ALA A 795 -35.69 20.27 -2.78
C ALA A 795 -36.20 18.98 -2.08
N GLU A 796 -36.35 17.88 -2.81
CA GLU A 796 -37.00 16.64 -2.30
C GLU A 796 -36.06 15.43 -2.25
N GLN A 797 -35.12 15.27 -3.21
CA GLN A 797 -34.16 14.15 -3.21
C GLN A 797 -32.96 14.34 -2.26
N ALA A 798 -32.78 15.53 -1.66
CA ALA A 798 -31.64 15.84 -0.79
C ALA A 798 -31.70 15.22 0.63
N CYS A 799 -32.81 14.54 0.96
CA CYS A 799 -33.06 13.91 2.27
C CYS A 799 -33.20 12.38 2.14
N GLY A 800 -32.39 11.75 1.29
CA GLY A 800 -32.38 10.28 1.12
C GLY A 800 -31.90 9.52 2.37
N GLU A 801 -32.12 8.20 2.37
CA GLU A 801 -31.75 7.32 3.49
C GLU A 801 -30.26 7.46 3.86
N GLY A 802 -29.98 7.83 5.11
CA GLY A 802 -28.64 8.10 5.62
C GLY A 802 -28.24 9.59 5.71
N ALA A 803 -29.09 10.53 5.29
CA ALA A 803 -28.86 11.95 5.52
C ALA A 803 -28.79 12.29 7.03
N THR A 804 -27.84 13.14 7.44
CA THR A 804 -27.67 13.49 8.86
C THR A 804 -28.80 14.41 9.34
N VAL A 805 -29.66 13.89 10.22
CA VAL A 805 -30.81 14.62 10.77
C VAL A 805 -30.37 15.56 11.90
N PRO A 806 -30.78 16.85 11.91
CA PRO A 806 -30.43 17.78 12.97
C PRO A 806 -31.11 17.44 14.30
N PRO A 807 -30.46 17.71 15.45
CA PRO A 807 -31.02 17.42 16.76
C PRO A 807 -32.16 18.38 17.12
N VAL A 808 -33.20 17.83 17.76
CA VAL A 808 -34.38 18.57 18.20
C VAL A 808 -34.35 18.80 19.70
N LEU A 809 -34.47 20.06 20.11
CA LEU A 809 -34.62 20.45 21.51
C LEU A 809 -36.06 20.91 21.76
N LEU A 810 -36.86 20.08 22.44
CA LEU A 810 -38.20 20.47 22.86
C LEU A 810 -38.14 21.12 24.25
N VAL A 811 -38.87 22.21 24.46
CA VAL A 811 -38.97 22.88 25.76
C VAL A 811 -40.42 22.80 26.23
N ALA A 812 -40.62 22.18 27.39
CA ALA A 812 -41.93 21.86 27.95
C ALA A 812 -42.16 22.56 29.30
N HIS A 813 -43.42 22.80 29.65
CA HIS A 813 -43.82 23.47 30.89
C HIS A 813 -45.01 22.76 31.59
N PRO A 814 -45.23 22.97 32.90
CA PRO A 814 -46.28 22.30 33.70
C PRO A 814 -47.74 22.61 33.33
N PHE A 815 -47.99 23.42 32.30
CA PHE A 815 -49.33 23.91 31.96
C PHE A 815 -49.76 23.45 30.56
N ALA A 816 -51.07 23.43 30.32
CA ALA A 816 -51.66 23.15 29.00
C ALA A 816 -51.11 21.88 28.30
N ASN A 817 -50.89 20.79 29.03
CA ASN A 817 -50.39 19.50 28.51
C ASN A 817 -49.06 19.57 27.73
N SER A 818 -48.28 20.64 27.90
CA SER A 818 -47.03 20.87 27.16
C SER A 818 -46.01 19.72 27.29
N LEU A 819 -45.87 19.13 28.49
CA LEU A 819 -45.01 17.95 28.69
C LEU A 819 -45.53 16.68 27.98
N PRO A 820 -46.80 16.24 28.13
CA PRO A 820 -47.39 15.18 27.30
C PRO A 820 -47.18 15.37 25.79
N SER A 821 -47.45 16.56 25.25
CA SER A 821 -47.27 16.86 23.83
C SER A 821 -45.80 16.80 23.39
N ALA A 822 -44.87 17.23 24.24
CA ALA A 822 -43.44 17.12 23.98
C ALA A 822 -42.95 15.65 24.02
N LEU A 823 -43.51 14.82 24.90
CA LEU A 823 -43.22 13.38 24.98
C LEU A 823 -43.65 12.66 23.70
N GLU A 824 -44.89 12.86 23.27
CA GLU A 824 -45.43 12.23 22.05
C GLU A 824 -44.69 12.72 20.79
N ALA A 825 -44.47 14.03 20.66
CA ALA A 825 -43.75 14.60 19.52
C ALA A 825 -42.28 14.13 19.45
N LEU A 826 -41.56 14.06 20.58
CA LEU A 826 -40.19 13.53 20.57
C LEU A 826 -40.16 12.02 20.28
N ALA A 827 -41.08 11.24 20.83
CA ALA A 827 -41.16 9.80 20.55
C ALA A 827 -41.42 9.53 19.06
N ARG A 828 -42.30 10.31 18.41
CA ARG A 828 -42.52 10.22 16.96
C ARG A 828 -41.31 10.69 16.15
N LEU A 829 -40.66 11.79 16.55
CA LEU A 829 -39.44 12.27 15.88
C LEU A 829 -38.30 11.24 15.98
N GLN A 830 -38.18 10.51 17.09
CA GLN A 830 -37.22 9.42 17.24
C GLN A 830 -37.53 8.23 16.32
N GLN A 831 -38.82 7.91 16.06
CA GLN A 831 -39.22 6.93 15.04
C GLN A 831 -38.86 7.41 13.62
N ASP A 832 -39.00 8.72 13.36
CA ASP A 832 -38.55 9.36 12.11
C ASP A 832 -37.00 9.55 12.04
N GLY A 833 -36.24 9.03 13.00
CA GLY A 833 -34.76 9.04 13.00
C GLY A 833 -34.08 10.30 13.58
N TYR A 834 -34.85 11.26 14.11
CA TYR A 834 -34.30 12.45 14.76
C TYR A 834 -33.71 12.10 16.13
N ARG A 835 -32.63 12.81 16.51
CA ARG A 835 -32.09 12.80 17.87
C ARG A 835 -32.63 14.00 18.64
N GLY A 836 -32.80 13.90 19.95
CA GLY A 836 -33.33 15.02 20.71
C GLY A 836 -33.65 14.71 22.16
N ARG A 837 -34.01 15.77 22.90
CA ARG A 837 -34.41 15.72 24.31
C ARG A 837 -35.48 16.77 24.61
N ILE A 838 -36.18 16.55 25.72
CA ILE A 838 -37.06 17.53 26.34
C ILE A 838 -36.27 18.27 27.44
N VAL A 839 -36.50 19.57 27.58
CA VAL A 839 -36.15 20.35 28.77
C VAL A 839 -37.45 20.81 29.42
N TYR A 840 -37.71 20.35 30.64
CA TYR A 840 -38.91 20.69 31.38
C TYR A 840 -38.63 21.83 32.37
N LEU A 841 -39.39 22.92 32.28
CA LEU A 841 -39.24 24.10 33.12
C LEU A 841 -40.27 24.05 34.27
N PRO A 842 -39.88 23.71 35.52
CA PRO A 842 -40.81 23.54 36.64
C PRO A 842 -41.35 24.89 37.17
N SER A 843 -42.56 24.92 37.75
CA SER A 843 -43.21 26.21 38.06
C SER A 843 -42.85 26.87 39.39
N ALA A 844 -42.48 26.12 40.43
CA ALA A 844 -42.64 26.62 41.81
C ALA A 844 -41.52 26.30 42.83
N ALA A 845 -40.47 25.55 42.48
CA ALA A 845 -39.39 25.22 43.43
C ALA A 845 -38.18 26.18 43.28
N PRO A 846 -37.69 26.82 44.37
CA PRO A 846 -36.43 27.59 44.34
C PRO A 846 -35.24 26.73 43.88
N GLY A 847 -34.34 27.27 43.06
CA GLY A 847 -33.21 26.53 42.48
C GLY A 847 -33.59 25.65 41.29
N ALA A 848 -34.69 24.90 41.36
CA ALA A 848 -35.08 23.97 40.29
C ALA A 848 -35.39 24.64 38.94
N ALA A 849 -35.83 25.91 38.96
CA ALA A 849 -35.98 26.72 37.74
C ALA A 849 -34.60 27.12 37.16
N ASP A 850 -33.62 27.40 38.03
CA ASP A 850 -32.26 27.80 37.68
C ASP A 850 -31.45 26.60 37.13
N ASP A 851 -31.63 25.41 37.72
CA ASP A 851 -31.06 24.14 37.20
C ASP A 851 -31.63 23.77 35.83
N ALA A 852 -32.96 23.88 35.66
CA ALA A 852 -33.62 23.67 34.37
C ALA A 852 -33.16 24.70 33.33
N TRP A 853 -32.91 25.95 33.75
CA TRP A 853 -32.35 27.00 32.91
C TRP A 853 -30.91 26.71 32.48
N ALA A 854 -30.05 26.29 33.40
CA ALA A 854 -28.68 25.88 33.09
C ALA A 854 -28.67 24.71 32.08
N SER A 855 -29.51 23.69 32.30
CA SER A 855 -29.64 22.56 31.37
C SER A 855 -30.19 22.96 29.99
N LEU A 856 -31.07 23.98 29.92
CA LEU A 856 -31.52 24.56 28.66
C LEU A 856 -30.37 25.26 27.93
N GLN A 857 -29.62 26.13 28.61
CA GLN A 857 -28.49 26.86 28.02
C GLN A 857 -27.37 25.91 27.54
N GLU A 858 -27.09 24.85 28.30
CA GLU A 858 -26.14 23.80 27.91
C GLU A 858 -26.61 23.05 26.65
N SER A 859 -27.90 22.68 26.59
CA SER A 859 -28.49 22.02 25.42
C SER A 859 -28.46 22.92 24.17
N LEU A 860 -28.81 24.20 24.33
CA LEU A 860 -28.74 25.20 23.25
C LEU A 860 -27.30 25.37 22.74
N LYS A 861 -26.32 25.41 23.65
CA LYS A 861 -24.89 25.45 23.30
C LYS A 861 -24.47 24.20 22.51
N GLY A 862 -24.94 23.02 22.93
CA GLY A 862 -24.71 21.77 22.20
C GLY A 862 -25.28 21.80 20.77
N VAL A 863 -26.53 22.24 20.59
CA VAL A 863 -27.13 22.36 19.24
C VAL A 863 -26.38 23.38 18.37
N ARG A 864 -25.93 24.52 18.92
CA ARG A 864 -25.09 25.49 18.19
C ARG A 864 -23.77 24.85 17.73
N VAL A 865 -23.07 24.12 18.60
CA VAL A 865 -21.81 23.44 18.27
C VAL A 865 -22.02 22.32 17.25
N TRP A 866 -23.13 21.57 17.35
CA TRP A 866 -23.49 20.56 16.34
C TRP A 866 -23.61 21.20 14.94
N HIS A 867 -24.30 22.34 14.82
CA HIS A 867 -24.41 23.07 13.56
C HIS A 867 -23.09 23.69 13.08
N GLN A 868 -22.22 24.13 14.00
CA GLN A 868 -20.86 24.60 13.67
C GLN A 868 -20.03 23.47 13.05
N LEU A 869 -20.01 22.28 13.68
CA LEU A 869 -19.30 21.10 13.17
C LEU A 869 -19.87 20.64 11.82
N HIS A 870 -21.19 20.62 11.65
CA HIS A 870 -21.84 20.22 10.39
C HIS A 870 -21.69 21.22 9.23
N ARG A 871 -21.14 22.42 9.51
CA ARG A 871 -20.73 23.42 8.51
C ARG A 871 -19.21 23.51 8.36
N SER A 872 -18.43 22.79 9.18
CA SER A 872 -16.98 22.87 9.20
C SER A 872 -16.32 22.06 8.10
N ARG A 873 -15.16 22.54 7.65
CA ARG A 873 -14.29 21.90 6.65
C ARG A 873 -12.94 21.60 7.30
N ILE A 874 -12.49 20.35 7.23
CA ILE A 874 -11.19 19.88 7.74
C ILE A 874 -10.28 19.62 6.54
N GLY A 875 -9.29 20.48 6.30
CA GLY A 875 -8.29 20.30 5.24
C GLY A 875 -7.24 19.27 5.64
N LEU A 876 -7.00 18.27 4.80
CA LEU A 876 -5.94 17.27 4.97
C LEU A 876 -4.86 17.53 3.93
N VAL A 877 -3.73 18.12 4.36
CA VAL A 877 -2.63 18.48 3.47
C VAL A 877 -1.65 17.32 3.40
N GLY A 878 -1.66 16.64 2.24
CA GLY A 878 -1.06 15.33 2.07
C GLY A 878 -1.92 14.21 2.67
N GLN A 879 -1.55 12.96 2.36
CA GLN A 879 -2.21 11.78 2.93
C GLN A 879 -1.90 11.64 4.42
N PRO A 880 -2.78 11.06 5.26
CA PRO A 880 -2.45 10.76 6.66
C PRO A 880 -1.23 9.84 6.78
N SER A 881 -0.40 10.06 7.81
CA SER A 881 0.84 9.31 8.01
C SER A 881 0.60 7.84 8.33
N SER A 882 1.43 6.96 7.77
CA SER A 882 1.26 5.50 7.79
C SER A 882 1.34 4.83 9.18
N TRP A 883 1.71 5.55 10.23
CA TRP A 883 1.69 5.05 11.61
C TRP A 883 0.35 5.29 12.33
N LEU A 884 -0.54 6.10 11.75
CA LEU A 884 -1.86 6.42 12.28
C LEU A 884 -2.91 5.31 12.02
N VAL A 885 -2.54 4.05 12.26
CA VAL A 885 -3.31 2.84 11.90
C VAL A 885 -4.75 2.83 12.45
N ALA A 886 -5.01 3.55 13.55
CA ALA A 886 -6.34 3.70 14.17
C ALA A 886 -6.96 5.11 14.04
N SER A 887 -6.30 6.07 13.36
CA SER A 887 -6.73 7.48 13.29
C SER A 887 -7.19 7.94 11.90
N THR A 888 -7.42 7.00 10.97
CA THR A 888 -7.84 7.28 9.58
C THR A 888 -9.28 6.78 9.30
N PRO A 889 -10.32 7.44 9.84
CA PRO A 889 -11.71 7.19 9.47
C PRO A 889 -11.96 7.62 8.02
N SER A 890 -12.99 7.06 7.37
CA SER A 890 -13.40 7.53 6.04
C SER A 890 -14.10 8.89 6.13
N ALA A 891 -14.02 9.69 5.07
CA ALA A 891 -14.73 10.98 4.97
C ALA A 891 -16.25 10.82 5.22
N ALA A 892 -16.84 9.74 4.71
CA ALA A 892 -18.24 9.40 4.96
C ALA A 892 -18.53 9.17 6.46
N ALA A 893 -17.63 8.53 7.22
CA ALA A 893 -17.81 8.31 8.66
C ALA A 893 -17.71 9.63 9.45
N VAL A 894 -16.79 10.54 9.10
CA VAL A 894 -16.69 11.87 9.72
C VAL A 894 -17.96 12.69 9.43
N ALA A 895 -18.37 12.77 8.16
CA ALA A 895 -19.47 13.62 7.70
C ALA A 895 -20.87 13.15 8.14
N SER A 896 -21.01 11.87 8.53
CA SER A 896 -22.26 11.27 9.05
C SER A 896 -22.32 11.17 10.58
N SER A 897 -21.21 10.81 11.25
CA SER A 897 -21.21 10.68 12.72
C SER A 897 -21.04 11.99 13.47
N TRP A 898 -20.30 12.96 12.89
CA TRP A 898 -19.91 14.20 13.57
C TRP A 898 -20.18 15.48 12.78
N GLY A 899 -20.21 15.38 11.43
CA GLY A 899 -20.68 16.46 10.57
C GLY A 899 -19.67 17.08 9.60
N PRO A 900 -18.41 17.36 10.00
CA PRO A 900 -17.45 18.05 9.14
C PRO A 900 -17.17 17.30 7.83
N SER A 901 -16.93 18.07 6.78
CA SER A 901 -16.40 17.54 5.51
C SER A 901 -14.88 17.48 5.57
N LEU A 902 -14.29 16.39 5.06
CA LEU A 902 -12.86 16.32 4.80
C LEU A 902 -12.59 16.94 3.42
N VAL A 903 -11.55 17.75 3.33
CA VAL A 903 -11.06 18.36 2.09
C VAL A 903 -9.64 17.87 1.88
N ASP A 904 -9.44 16.89 1.00
CA ASP A 904 -8.11 16.43 0.63
C ASP A 904 -7.41 17.52 -0.20
N ILE A 905 -6.24 17.96 0.25
CA ILE A 905 -5.43 19.02 -0.35
C ILE A 905 -4.09 18.39 -0.74
N ASP A 906 -3.67 18.55 -2.00
CA ASP A 906 -2.40 18.00 -2.45
C ASP A 906 -1.25 18.68 -1.67
N MET A 907 -0.25 17.91 -1.25
CA MET A 907 0.98 18.47 -0.68
C MET A 907 1.64 19.46 -1.67
N GLN A 908 1.45 19.27 -2.99
CA GLN A 908 1.87 20.22 -4.02
C GLN A 908 1.11 21.56 -4.02
N GLU A 909 -0.10 21.66 -3.46
CA GLU A 909 -0.75 22.97 -3.26
C GLU A 909 -0.04 23.79 -2.17
N LEU A 910 0.33 23.14 -1.05
CA LEU A 910 1.17 23.75 -0.02
C LEU A 910 2.55 24.09 -0.60
N LEU A 911 3.24 23.11 -1.18
CA LEU A 911 4.62 23.26 -1.64
C LEU A 911 4.77 24.17 -2.87
N GLY A 912 3.75 24.27 -3.73
CA GLY A 912 3.79 25.06 -4.97
C GLY A 912 3.81 26.57 -4.73
N GLY A 913 3.06 27.06 -3.73
CA GLY A 913 3.04 28.49 -3.39
C GLY A 913 4.36 29.00 -2.80
N LEU A 914 5.17 28.12 -2.20
CA LEU A 914 6.21 28.51 -1.24
C LEU A 914 7.60 28.82 -1.81
N TRP A 915 7.94 28.32 -3.00
CA TRP A 915 9.29 28.43 -3.59
C TRP A 915 9.38 29.10 -4.97
N GLY A 916 8.30 29.74 -5.42
CA GLY A 916 8.35 30.67 -6.55
C GLY A 916 9.04 31.98 -6.18
N THR A 917 9.89 32.52 -7.06
CA THR A 917 10.48 33.85 -6.90
C THR A 917 9.39 34.92 -7.07
N GLY A 918 8.83 35.39 -5.95
CA GLY A 918 7.83 36.46 -5.90
C GLY A 918 6.50 36.09 -5.23
N SER A 919 6.30 34.85 -4.77
CA SER A 919 5.00 34.40 -4.23
C SER A 919 4.49 35.18 -3.01
N PHE A 920 5.41 35.68 -2.16
CA PHE A 920 5.10 36.46 -0.96
C PHE A 920 5.91 37.76 -0.95
N LYS A 921 5.31 38.86 -0.47
CA LYS A 921 6.05 40.12 -0.32
C LYS A 921 7.07 39.98 0.81
N LYS A 922 8.30 40.46 0.60
CA LYS A 922 9.42 40.31 1.55
C LYS A 922 9.03 40.64 3.00
N GLY A 923 8.38 41.80 3.20
CA GLY A 923 7.92 42.26 4.51
C GLY A 923 6.88 41.36 5.21
N GLN A 924 6.12 40.52 4.49
CA GLN A 924 5.23 39.53 5.10
C GLN A 924 6.02 38.37 5.71
N VAL A 925 7.07 37.92 5.01
CA VAL A 925 7.95 36.85 5.51
C VAL A 925 8.81 37.38 6.66
N GLU A 926 9.37 38.59 6.52
CA GLU A 926 10.14 39.25 7.58
C GLU A 926 9.29 39.46 8.86
N ALA A 927 8.03 39.87 8.75
CA ALA A 927 7.15 40.02 9.92
C ALA A 927 6.89 38.70 10.67
N VAL A 928 6.69 37.59 9.95
CA VAL A 928 6.49 36.27 10.57
C VAL A 928 7.81 35.75 11.19
N VAL A 929 8.97 36.01 10.56
CA VAL A 929 10.27 35.69 11.16
C VAL A 929 10.52 36.50 12.45
N GLN A 930 10.12 37.77 12.52
CA GLN A 930 10.24 38.55 13.76
C GLN A 930 9.30 38.01 14.86
N ASP A 931 8.05 37.71 14.56
CA ASP A 931 7.09 37.10 15.51
C ASP A 931 7.54 35.72 16.00
N MET A 932 8.16 34.92 15.13
CA MET A 932 8.78 33.63 15.48
C MET A 932 9.94 33.74 16.48
N LEU A 933 10.65 34.87 16.49
CA LEU A 933 11.83 35.10 17.33
C LEU A 933 11.55 35.96 18.58
N ALA A 934 10.40 36.63 18.66
CA ALA A 934 10.01 37.53 19.76
C ALA A 934 9.57 36.80 21.06
N GLY A 935 9.98 35.55 21.28
CA GLY A 935 9.35 34.64 22.24
C GLY A 935 9.80 34.74 23.71
N GLY A 936 11.06 35.08 23.98
CA GLY A 936 11.61 35.12 25.34
C GLY A 936 13.14 35.07 25.37
N ALA A 937 13.75 35.56 26.46
CA ALA A 937 15.21 35.64 26.61
C ALA A 937 15.84 34.31 27.08
N PRO A 938 17.05 33.96 26.62
CA PRO A 938 17.72 32.72 27.00
C PRO A 938 18.33 32.77 28.40
N HIS A 939 18.20 31.68 29.16
CA HIS A 939 19.05 31.43 30.34
C HIS A 939 20.37 30.78 29.89
N THR A 940 21.49 31.42 30.24
CA THR A 940 22.84 30.94 29.94
C THR A 940 23.22 29.75 30.83
N HIS A 941 23.56 28.62 30.21
CA HIS A 941 24.41 27.59 30.82
C HIS A 941 25.72 27.48 30.02
N SER A 942 26.78 27.04 30.70
CA SER A 942 28.17 27.35 30.35
C SER A 942 28.78 26.55 29.19
N GLU A 943 29.37 27.30 28.26
CA GLU A 943 30.68 27.07 27.63
C GLU A 943 31.11 25.62 27.32
N ALA A 944 31.00 25.25 26.04
CA ALA A 944 31.91 24.31 25.37
C ALA A 944 32.02 24.67 23.86
N GLU A 945 33.18 25.18 23.50
CA GLU A 945 33.68 25.68 22.19
C GLU A 945 33.03 25.13 20.88
N GLY A 946 32.75 26.01 19.92
CA GLY A 946 32.45 25.64 18.52
C GLY A 946 31.76 26.75 17.70
N GLU A 947 32.48 27.35 16.75
CA GLU A 947 32.00 28.48 15.92
C GLU A 947 30.83 28.10 14.97
N GLN A 948 29.73 28.87 15.01
CA GLN A 948 28.86 29.09 13.84
C GLN A 948 27.98 30.34 14.03
N GLU A 949 27.81 31.14 12.97
CA GLU A 949 27.11 32.42 13.02
C GLU A 949 25.58 32.26 13.14
N GLY A 950 24.97 33.02 14.04
CA GLY A 950 23.52 33.04 14.29
C GLY A 950 23.05 34.41 14.75
N CYS A 951 21.74 34.63 14.83
CA CYS A 951 21.19 35.95 15.18
C CYS A 951 21.59 36.36 16.62
N PRO A 952 22.30 37.50 16.82
CA PRO A 952 22.85 37.87 18.13
C PRO A 952 21.84 38.08 19.27
N ALA A 953 20.54 38.17 18.97
CA ALA A 953 19.49 38.39 19.94
C ALA A 953 18.80 37.11 20.46
N CYS A 954 18.91 35.97 19.77
CA CYS A 954 18.05 34.81 20.03
C CYS A 954 18.68 33.42 19.83
N GLY A 955 19.92 33.29 19.35
CA GLY A 955 20.65 32.01 19.29
C GLY A 955 20.12 30.96 18.30
N ALA A 956 18.95 31.16 17.70
CA ALA A 956 18.42 30.28 16.66
C ALA A 956 19.32 30.27 15.40
N PRO A 957 19.56 29.11 14.76
CA PRO A 957 20.28 29.04 13.50
C PRO A 957 19.54 29.85 12.41
N ALA A 958 20.23 30.82 11.81
CA ALA A 958 19.61 31.81 10.91
C ALA A 958 19.05 31.23 9.59
N VAL A 959 19.24 29.93 9.33
CA VAL A 959 18.95 29.25 8.05
C VAL A 959 17.50 28.71 7.98
N GLU A 960 16.86 28.41 9.11
CA GLU A 960 15.64 27.57 9.13
C GLU A 960 14.34 28.35 9.41
N ALA A 961 14.44 29.63 9.80
CA ALA A 961 13.29 30.48 10.13
C ALA A 961 12.49 30.96 8.89
N GLU A 962 13.16 31.40 7.82
CA GLU A 962 12.48 31.88 6.61
C GLU A 962 11.64 30.77 5.92
N PRO A 963 12.12 29.51 5.77
CA PRO A 963 11.30 28.40 5.29
C PRO A 963 10.07 28.13 6.18
N ALA A 964 10.22 28.14 7.51
CA ALA A 964 9.11 27.90 8.43
C ALA A 964 8.06 29.05 8.40
N ALA A 965 8.52 30.30 8.26
CA ALA A 965 7.67 31.47 8.10
C ALA A 965 6.87 31.43 6.78
N LYS A 966 7.52 30.97 5.70
CA LYS A 966 6.85 30.70 4.43
C LYS A 966 5.77 29.62 4.59
N VAL A 967 6.09 28.45 5.15
CA VAL A 967 5.12 27.33 5.32
C VAL A 967 3.85 27.78 6.04
N TYR A 968 3.98 28.61 7.08
CA TYR A 968 2.86 29.25 7.75
C TYR A 968 1.99 30.10 6.80
N LEU A 969 2.59 30.98 5.98
CA LEU A 969 1.86 31.84 5.04
C LEU A 969 1.06 31.05 3.99
N SER A 970 1.57 29.91 3.50
CA SER A 970 0.80 29.05 2.60
C SER A 970 -0.26 28.21 3.32
N LEU A 971 -0.03 27.74 4.56
CA LEU A 971 -1.08 27.07 5.33
C LEU A 971 -2.24 28.03 5.67
N ARG A 972 -1.92 29.28 6.04
CA ARG A 972 -2.90 30.39 6.17
C ARG A 972 -3.66 30.59 4.84
N SER A 973 -2.94 30.72 3.72
CA SER A 973 -3.56 30.86 2.40
C SER A 973 -4.45 29.68 2.00
N LEU A 974 -4.12 28.44 2.39
CA LEU A 974 -4.96 27.26 2.14
C LEU A 974 -6.21 27.25 3.03
N VAL A 975 -6.08 27.67 4.30
CA VAL A 975 -7.23 27.86 5.21
C VAL A 975 -8.22 28.86 4.62
N ASP A 976 -7.72 30.00 4.12
CA ASP A 976 -8.55 31.06 3.54
C ASP A 976 -9.13 30.67 2.17
N GLN A 977 -8.33 30.06 1.28
CA GLN A 977 -8.75 29.61 -0.05
C GLN A 977 -9.80 28.49 -0.01
N HIS A 978 -9.62 27.49 0.87
CA HIS A 978 -10.52 26.33 0.96
C HIS A 978 -11.61 26.47 2.03
N GLY A 979 -11.71 27.63 2.70
CA GLY A 979 -12.74 27.93 3.71
C GLY A 979 -12.69 26.99 4.92
N LEU A 980 -11.49 26.70 5.43
CA LEU A 980 -11.27 25.66 6.42
C LEU A 980 -11.54 26.15 7.85
N SER A 981 -12.21 25.31 8.64
CA SER A 981 -12.34 25.48 10.09
C SER A 981 -11.21 24.78 10.86
N CYS A 982 -10.59 23.80 10.21
CA CYS A 982 -9.46 23.02 10.72
C CYS A 982 -8.54 22.62 9.57
N ILE A 983 -7.25 22.51 9.81
CA ILE A 983 -6.26 21.98 8.87
C ILE A 983 -5.38 20.94 9.58
N SER A 984 -4.99 19.86 8.91
CA SER A 984 -4.06 18.86 9.43
C SER A 984 -3.03 18.52 8.37
N VAL A 985 -1.75 18.50 8.73
CA VAL A 985 -0.63 18.47 7.77
C VAL A 985 0.28 17.29 8.07
N ARG A 986 0.57 16.46 7.05
CA ARG A 986 1.62 15.43 7.15
C ARG A 986 3.00 16.09 7.16
N CYS A 987 3.50 16.40 8.36
CA CYS A 987 4.67 17.24 8.53
C CYS A 987 5.96 16.57 8.03
N PHE A 988 6.03 15.25 8.03
CA PHE A 988 7.16 14.50 7.47
C PHE A 988 7.37 14.74 5.96
N ASP A 989 6.30 15.00 5.19
CA ASP A 989 6.41 15.31 3.76
C ASP A 989 6.96 16.73 3.54
N VAL A 990 6.70 17.66 4.46
CA VAL A 990 7.33 19.00 4.46
C VAL A 990 8.82 18.89 4.79
N VAL A 991 9.20 18.07 5.77
CA VAL A 991 10.61 17.81 6.13
C VAL A 991 11.38 17.24 4.93
N THR A 992 10.86 16.17 4.33
CA THR A 992 11.55 15.47 3.24
C THR A 992 11.59 16.25 1.93
N ALA A 993 10.58 17.09 1.64
CA ALA A 993 10.59 17.91 0.44
C ALA A 993 11.36 19.23 0.58
N LYS A 994 11.45 19.80 1.79
CA LYS A 994 11.80 21.23 2.01
C LYS A 994 12.63 21.55 3.25
N GLU A 995 13.17 20.55 3.94
CA GLU A 995 14.21 20.74 4.96
C GLU A 995 13.73 21.58 6.17
N THR A 996 12.41 21.66 6.37
CA THR A 996 11.75 22.40 7.45
C THR A 996 10.46 21.70 7.90
N THR A 997 9.80 22.19 8.96
CA THR A 997 8.60 21.55 9.53
C THR A 997 7.39 22.49 9.54
N GLY A 998 6.20 21.88 9.56
CA GLY A 998 4.97 22.59 9.88
C GLY A 998 4.83 22.97 11.36
N CYS A 999 5.77 22.62 12.24
CA CYS A 999 5.56 22.67 13.69
C CYS A 999 5.20 24.06 14.21
N TYR A 1000 6.05 25.07 13.96
CA TYR A 1000 5.74 26.47 14.25
C TYR A 1000 4.47 26.95 13.52
N SER A 1001 4.25 26.51 12.27
CA SER A 1001 3.10 26.95 11.48
C SER A 1001 1.77 26.51 12.08
N LEU A 1002 1.69 25.27 12.57
CA LEU A 1002 0.52 24.73 13.26
C LEU A 1002 0.32 25.41 14.62
N SER A 1003 1.40 25.58 15.40
CA SER A 1003 1.38 26.40 16.62
C SER A 1003 0.84 27.81 16.38
N ARG A 1004 1.28 28.46 15.30
CA ARG A 1004 0.95 29.85 14.98
C ARG A 1004 -0.48 30.02 14.45
N LEU A 1005 -1.05 29.01 13.81
CA LEU A 1005 -2.47 28.96 13.45
C LEU A 1005 -3.37 28.74 14.67
N LEU A 1006 -2.95 27.93 15.65
CA LEU A 1006 -3.67 27.76 16.92
C LEU A 1006 -3.72 29.05 17.75
N ASP A 1007 -2.66 29.88 17.71
CA ASP A 1007 -2.69 31.24 18.28
C ASP A 1007 -3.80 32.10 17.62
N GLU A 1008 -4.10 31.91 16.33
CA GLU A 1008 -5.19 32.58 15.58
C GLU A 1008 -6.57 31.94 15.76
N GLN A 1009 -6.71 31.00 16.72
CA GLN A 1009 -7.91 30.19 16.91
C GLN A 1009 -8.25 29.25 15.74
N VAL A 1010 -7.37 29.09 14.74
CA VAL A 1010 -7.54 28.10 13.67
C VAL A 1010 -7.02 26.76 14.14
N VAL A 1011 -7.86 25.73 14.14
CA VAL A 1011 -7.48 24.40 14.59
C VAL A 1011 -6.47 23.78 13.63
N ALA A 1012 -5.26 23.50 14.11
CA ALA A 1012 -4.15 23.05 13.29
C ALA A 1012 -3.52 21.76 13.85
N GLY A 1013 -3.57 20.69 13.07
CA GLY A 1013 -3.14 19.34 13.45
C GLY A 1013 -1.93 18.82 12.68
N CYS A 1014 -1.29 17.79 13.24
CA CYS A 1014 -0.12 17.13 12.68
C CYS A 1014 -0.46 15.74 12.15
N GLU A 1015 0.40 15.22 11.27
CA GLU A 1015 0.38 13.85 10.71
C GLU A 1015 -0.88 13.45 9.93
N GLY A 1016 -1.83 14.37 9.73
CA GLY A 1016 -3.13 14.05 9.14
C GLY A 1016 -4.06 13.29 10.10
N ASP A 1017 -3.87 13.38 11.42
CA ASP A 1017 -4.73 12.71 12.40
C ASP A 1017 -6.12 13.35 12.44
N VAL A 1018 -7.06 12.74 11.71
CA VAL A 1018 -8.45 13.20 11.58
C VAL A 1018 -9.20 13.12 12.91
N CYS A 1019 -8.97 12.07 13.70
CA CYS A 1019 -9.63 11.87 14.99
C CYS A 1019 -9.23 12.93 16.01
N SER A 1020 -7.95 13.31 16.04
CA SER A 1020 -7.46 14.40 16.89
C SER A 1020 -7.85 15.77 16.34
N ALA A 1021 -7.76 16.01 15.03
CA ALA A 1021 -8.23 17.26 14.41
C ALA A 1021 -9.72 17.54 14.74
N LEU A 1022 -10.58 16.51 14.60
CA LEU A 1022 -11.98 16.54 14.99
C LEU A 1022 -12.17 16.78 16.50
N GLY A 1023 -11.39 16.09 17.35
CA GLY A 1023 -11.43 16.27 18.80
C GLY A 1023 -11.01 17.67 19.26
N MET A 1024 -10.02 18.28 18.59
CA MET A 1024 -9.61 19.66 18.82
C MET A 1024 -10.71 20.65 18.41
N LEU A 1025 -11.30 20.48 17.22
CA LEU A 1025 -12.36 21.33 16.70
C LEU A 1025 -13.63 21.29 17.56
N TRP A 1026 -14.04 20.09 17.99
CA TRP A 1026 -15.15 19.92 18.93
C TRP A 1026 -14.82 20.50 20.31
N GLY A 1027 -13.62 20.22 20.85
CA GLY A 1027 -13.17 20.71 22.14
C GLY A 1027 -13.13 22.23 22.24
N GLN A 1028 -12.57 22.91 21.23
CA GLN A 1028 -12.54 24.37 21.15
C GLN A 1028 -13.96 24.95 21.05
N ALA A 1029 -14.81 24.41 20.17
CA ALA A 1029 -16.20 24.87 20.01
C ALA A 1029 -17.03 24.70 21.29
N MET A 1030 -16.83 23.62 22.04
CA MET A 1030 -17.52 23.40 23.32
C MET A 1030 -16.98 24.24 24.47
N THR A 1031 -15.68 24.53 24.54
CA THR A 1031 -15.04 25.07 25.76
C THR A 1031 -14.49 26.49 25.61
N GLY A 1032 -14.33 26.98 24.39
CA GLY A 1032 -13.60 28.23 24.08
C GLY A 1032 -12.10 28.15 24.37
N GLN A 1033 -11.57 26.99 24.75
CA GLN A 1033 -10.15 26.81 25.07
C GLN A 1033 -9.37 26.43 23.82
N VAL A 1034 -8.16 26.98 23.67
CA VAL A 1034 -7.23 26.57 22.62
C VAL A 1034 -6.83 25.11 22.86
N PRO A 1035 -7.04 24.21 21.89
CA PRO A 1035 -6.74 22.80 22.05
C PRO A 1035 -5.27 22.51 21.73
N TRP A 1036 -4.72 21.47 22.36
CA TRP A 1036 -3.40 20.94 22.02
C TRP A 1036 -3.44 19.43 21.81
N MET A 1037 -3.15 18.95 20.59
CA MET A 1037 -2.91 17.53 20.36
C MET A 1037 -1.48 17.14 20.77
N ALA A 1038 -1.34 16.03 21.49
CA ALA A 1038 -0.05 15.50 21.91
C ALA A 1038 -0.05 13.98 22.02
N ASN A 1039 1.10 13.35 21.78
CA ASN A 1039 1.28 11.92 22.02
C ASN A 1039 1.41 11.63 23.51
N ILE A 1040 0.78 10.55 23.98
CA ILE A 1040 1.11 9.96 25.28
C ILE A 1040 2.48 9.27 25.12
N ALA A 1041 3.54 9.96 25.50
CA ALA A 1041 4.91 9.53 25.27
C ALA A 1041 5.44 8.59 26.37
N GLN A 1042 4.99 8.78 27.62
CA GLN A 1042 5.32 7.93 28.76
C GLN A 1042 4.09 7.87 29.70
N VAL A 1043 3.99 6.78 30.48
CA VAL A 1043 2.97 6.61 31.51
C VAL A 1043 3.60 6.08 32.80
N ASP A 1044 3.03 6.48 33.93
CA ASP A 1044 3.36 6.01 35.28
C ASP A 1044 2.04 5.57 35.94
N PRO A 1045 1.63 4.29 35.72
CA PRO A 1045 0.38 3.78 36.24
C PRO A 1045 0.26 3.83 37.78
N PRO A 1046 1.29 3.46 38.59
CA PRO A 1046 1.22 3.59 40.04
C PRO A 1046 0.80 4.97 40.54
N ASN A 1047 1.33 6.04 39.96
CA ASN A 1047 1.01 7.41 40.37
C ASN A 1047 -0.15 8.05 39.58
N GLY A 1048 -0.73 7.35 38.60
CA GLY A 1048 -1.80 7.89 37.75
C GLY A 1048 -1.34 9.02 36.82
N VAL A 1049 -0.04 9.10 36.51
CA VAL A 1049 0.55 10.19 35.72
C VAL A 1049 0.75 9.77 34.26
N VAL A 1050 0.41 10.66 33.34
CA VAL A 1050 0.76 10.54 31.91
C VAL A 1050 1.68 11.69 31.51
N LYS A 1051 2.61 11.42 30.60
CA LYS A 1051 3.48 12.43 30.00
C LYS A 1051 3.11 12.64 28.55
N LEU A 1052 2.58 13.82 28.26
CA LEU A 1052 2.25 14.27 26.91
C LEU A 1052 3.50 14.89 26.27
N ALA A 1053 3.71 14.66 24.97
CA ALA A 1053 4.77 15.32 24.21
C ALA A 1053 4.31 15.70 22.80
N HIS A 1054 4.55 16.96 22.40
CA HIS A 1054 4.35 17.40 21.01
C HIS A 1054 5.11 18.69 20.66
N CYS A 1055 5.14 19.02 19.38
CA CYS A 1055 5.87 20.18 18.84
C CYS A 1055 4.94 21.34 18.39
N THR A 1056 3.62 21.13 18.38
CA THR A 1056 2.60 22.03 17.80
C THR A 1056 1.70 22.68 18.86
N ILE A 1057 2.27 23.21 19.93
CA ILE A 1057 1.50 23.89 20.99
C ILE A 1057 1.31 25.38 20.66
N ALA A 1058 0.13 25.94 20.93
CA ALA A 1058 -0.09 27.39 20.85
C ALA A 1058 0.75 28.13 21.90
N ARG A 1059 1.32 29.28 21.55
CA ARG A 1059 2.07 30.12 22.50
C ARG A 1059 1.17 30.64 23.62
N SER A 1060 -0.12 30.83 23.34
CA SER A 1060 -1.14 31.20 24.35
C SER A 1060 -1.35 30.16 25.47
N LEU A 1061 -0.80 28.95 25.35
CA LEU A 1061 -0.86 27.89 26.37
C LEU A 1061 0.43 27.79 27.22
N LEU A 1062 1.39 28.68 27.03
CA LEU A 1062 2.73 28.63 27.61
C LEU A 1062 3.01 29.85 28.49
N THR A 1063 3.73 29.66 29.61
CA THR A 1063 4.28 30.78 30.41
C THR A 1063 5.65 31.24 29.90
N SER A 1064 6.40 30.34 29.26
CA SER A 1064 7.66 30.63 28.57
C SER A 1064 7.82 29.68 27.39
N HIS A 1065 8.49 30.13 26.33
CA HIS A 1065 8.77 29.32 25.15
C HIS A 1065 10.07 29.73 24.46
N GLU A 1066 10.70 28.77 23.79
CA GLU A 1066 11.88 28.94 22.96
C GLU A 1066 11.65 28.30 21.58
N ALA A 1067 12.18 28.95 20.54
CA ALA A 1067 12.24 28.38 19.20
C ALA A 1067 13.43 27.41 19.12
N THR A 1068 13.18 26.15 18.74
CA THR A 1068 14.19 25.09 18.66
C THR A 1068 13.92 24.20 17.44
N THR A 1069 14.79 23.24 17.15
CA THR A 1069 14.60 22.33 16.01
C THR A 1069 13.61 21.21 16.33
N HIS A 1070 12.96 20.62 15.33
CA HIS A 1070 12.13 19.43 15.52
C HIS A 1070 12.94 18.20 16.02
N PHE A 1071 12.30 17.27 16.76
CA PHE A 1071 13.03 16.28 17.55
C PHE A 1071 13.61 15.09 16.76
N GLU A 1072 12.85 14.52 15.81
CA GLU A 1072 13.31 13.39 14.99
C GLU A 1072 14.25 13.80 13.86
N SER A 1073 13.99 14.96 13.25
CA SER A 1073 14.70 15.45 12.08
C SER A 1073 15.88 16.36 12.41
N GLY A 1074 15.82 17.07 13.53
CA GLY A 1074 16.76 18.17 13.82
C GLY A 1074 16.58 19.39 12.90
N LEU A 1075 15.45 19.48 12.18
CA LEU A 1075 15.19 20.48 11.13
C LEU A 1075 13.86 21.21 11.33
N GLY A 1076 13.84 22.49 10.97
CA GLY A 1076 12.66 23.35 11.00
C GLY A 1076 12.24 23.74 12.41
N VAL A 1077 11.50 24.85 12.51
CA VAL A 1077 11.20 25.47 13.80
C VAL A 1077 10.03 24.79 14.51
N ALA A 1078 10.31 24.31 15.72
CA ALA A 1078 9.37 23.73 16.68
C ALA A 1078 9.44 24.50 18.01
N LEU A 1079 8.37 24.45 18.80
CA LEU A 1079 8.33 25.11 20.11
C LEU A 1079 8.61 24.12 21.26
N LYS A 1080 9.62 24.45 22.07
CA LYS A 1080 9.75 23.98 23.46
C LYS A 1080 9.20 25.07 24.37
N GLY A 1081 8.40 24.72 25.36
CA GLY A 1081 7.91 25.68 26.33
C GLY A 1081 7.24 25.04 27.53
N LYS A 1082 6.95 25.87 28.53
CA LYS A 1082 6.41 25.47 29.82
C LYS A 1082 4.91 25.73 29.87
N VAL A 1083 4.11 24.67 29.97
CA VAL A 1083 2.67 24.80 30.24
C VAL A 1083 2.49 25.12 31.74
N PRO A 1084 1.68 26.13 32.12
CA PRO A 1084 1.45 26.44 33.52
C PRO A 1084 0.77 25.28 34.27
N PRO A 1085 1.02 25.12 35.58
CA PRO A 1085 0.29 24.18 36.42
C PRO A 1085 -1.24 24.37 36.38
N GLY A 1086 -1.98 23.40 36.90
CA GLY A 1086 -3.42 23.50 37.09
C GLY A 1086 -4.27 22.60 36.18
N ALA A 1087 -5.59 22.77 36.30
CA ALA A 1087 -6.59 21.85 35.75
C ALA A 1087 -6.51 21.69 34.22
N VAL A 1088 -6.71 20.46 33.75
CA VAL A 1088 -6.81 20.10 32.33
C VAL A 1088 -7.81 18.95 32.12
N THR A 1089 -8.42 18.93 30.94
CA THR A 1089 -9.21 17.81 30.43
C THR A 1089 -8.50 17.22 29.22
N LEU A 1090 -8.30 15.90 29.20
CA LEU A 1090 -7.76 15.13 28.08
C LEU A 1090 -8.90 14.38 27.38
N LEU A 1091 -8.95 14.40 26.04
CA LEU A 1091 -9.94 13.67 25.26
C LEU A 1091 -9.35 12.96 24.04
N ARG A 1092 -9.99 11.87 23.62
CA ARG A 1092 -9.74 11.19 22.34
C ARG A 1092 -11.00 10.49 21.83
N ILE A 1093 -11.40 10.84 20.61
CA ILE A 1093 -12.46 10.16 19.84
C ILE A 1093 -11.84 8.98 19.09
N GLY A 1094 -12.57 7.87 18.96
CA GLY A 1094 -12.15 6.70 18.19
C GLY A 1094 -13.28 5.73 17.89
N GLY A 1095 -12.92 4.50 17.49
CA GLY A 1095 -13.88 3.48 17.05
C GLY A 1095 -14.27 3.63 15.57
N LYS A 1096 -14.78 2.54 14.96
CA LYS A 1096 -15.07 2.46 13.52
C LYS A 1096 -16.11 3.48 13.05
N GLY A 1097 -17.06 3.86 13.92
CA GLY A 1097 -18.06 4.89 13.64
C GLY A 1097 -17.74 6.24 14.28
N LEU A 1098 -16.52 6.45 14.78
CA LEU A 1098 -16.16 7.58 15.67
C LEU A 1098 -17.07 7.66 16.90
N ASP A 1099 -17.57 6.50 17.34
CA ASP A 1099 -18.61 6.26 18.34
C ASP A 1099 -18.05 5.91 19.73
N GLN A 1100 -16.74 6.02 19.93
CA GLN A 1100 -16.07 5.79 21.21
C GLN A 1100 -15.32 7.06 21.65
N LEU A 1101 -15.34 7.32 22.96
CA LEU A 1101 -14.72 8.49 23.58
C LEU A 1101 -13.97 8.07 24.84
N TRP A 1102 -12.70 8.44 24.93
CA TRP A 1102 -11.93 8.49 26.17
C TRP A 1102 -11.83 9.96 26.58
N LEU A 1103 -12.17 10.28 27.84
CA LEU A 1103 -12.33 11.66 28.30
C LEU A 1103 -12.06 11.72 29.82
N GLU A 1104 -10.99 12.39 30.22
CA GLU A 1104 -10.48 12.35 31.59
C GLU A 1104 -9.94 13.70 32.07
N GLU A 1105 -10.01 13.94 33.38
CA GLU A 1105 -9.56 15.20 34.01
C GLU A 1105 -8.30 14.98 34.85
N GLY A 1106 -7.52 16.05 35.01
CA GLY A 1106 -6.26 16.00 35.73
C GLY A 1106 -5.65 17.38 35.97
N TYR A 1107 -4.40 17.37 36.44
CA TYR A 1107 -3.61 18.58 36.70
C TYR A 1107 -2.24 18.50 36.05
N VAL A 1108 -1.84 19.58 35.37
CA VAL A 1108 -0.46 19.80 34.95
C VAL A 1108 0.40 19.99 36.20
N LEU A 1109 1.45 19.19 36.34
CA LEU A 1109 2.37 19.21 37.49
C LEU A 1109 3.43 20.31 37.36
N GLU A 1110 3.86 20.90 38.48
CA GLU A 1110 4.91 21.93 38.51
C GLU A 1110 6.29 21.43 38.03
N GLU A 1111 6.59 20.16 38.34
CA GLU A 1111 7.81 19.43 37.95
C GLU A 1111 7.83 19.04 36.45
N GLN A 1112 7.66 20.03 35.56
CA GLN A 1112 7.85 19.86 34.11
C GLN A 1112 9.34 19.61 33.76
N GLU A 1113 10.23 20.31 34.48
CA GLU A 1113 11.66 20.50 34.14
C GLU A 1113 12.62 20.12 35.28
N ALA A 1114 12.17 19.29 36.22
CA ALA A 1114 13.07 18.74 37.24
C ALA A 1114 14.12 17.81 36.59
N GLU A 1115 15.25 17.59 37.26
CA GLU A 1115 16.35 16.82 36.67
C GLU A 1115 15.90 15.39 36.29
N GLY A 1116 16.04 15.04 35.01
CA GLY A 1116 15.55 13.79 34.44
C GLY A 1116 14.07 13.75 34.01
N THR A 1117 13.23 14.77 34.24
CA THR A 1117 11.82 14.74 33.81
C THR A 1117 11.62 15.08 32.34
N TRP A 1118 12.45 15.96 31.77
CA TRP A 1118 12.48 16.29 30.33
C TRP A 1118 13.42 15.35 29.58
N SER A 1119 13.05 14.92 28.37
CA SER A 1119 13.85 13.99 27.55
C SER A 1119 14.20 14.60 26.19
N PRO A 1120 15.47 14.58 25.75
CA PRO A 1120 15.86 15.08 24.42
C PRO A 1120 15.32 14.19 23.28
N ASN A 1121 14.98 12.93 23.58
CA ASN A 1121 14.52 11.92 22.63
C ASN A 1121 12.98 11.93 22.42
N LEU A 1122 12.31 13.02 22.80
CA LEU A 1122 10.87 13.24 22.64
C LEU A 1122 10.60 14.59 21.97
N CYS A 1123 9.36 14.78 21.52
CA CYS A 1123 8.85 16.07 21.05
C CYS A 1123 9.15 17.21 22.05
N ARG A 1124 9.27 18.43 21.52
CA ARG A 1124 9.96 19.53 22.22
C ARG A 1124 9.23 20.10 23.44
N THR A 1125 7.91 20.28 23.36
CA THR A 1125 7.10 20.59 24.54
C THR A 1125 6.62 19.28 25.19
N GLN A 1126 6.88 19.13 26.49
CA GLN A 1126 6.61 17.92 27.27
C GLN A 1126 5.88 18.31 28.56
N VAL A 1127 4.78 17.63 28.86
CA VAL A 1127 3.86 18.00 29.95
C VAL A 1127 3.51 16.76 30.77
N ARG A 1128 3.83 16.76 32.07
CA ARG A 1128 3.35 15.74 33.01
C ARG A 1128 1.96 16.15 33.53
N VAL A 1129 1.00 15.24 33.42
CA VAL A 1129 -0.38 15.41 33.90
C VAL A 1129 -0.72 14.27 34.85
N SER A 1130 -1.12 14.59 36.08
CA SER A 1130 -1.70 13.62 37.01
C SER A 1130 -3.21 13.53 36.78
N LEU A 1131 -3.74 12.33 36.56
CA LEU A 1131 -5.15 12.10 36.23
C LEU A 1131 -5.97 11.84 37.51
N LEU A 1132 -7.12 12.50 37.63
CA LEU A 1132 -8.01 12.40 38.79
C LEU A 1132 -8.53 10.97 39.05
N GLY A 1133 -8.73 10.18 37.99
CA GLY A 1133 -9.10 8.76 38.10
C GLY A 1133 -7.93 7.82 38.42
N GLY A 1134 -6.71 8.36 38.60
CA GLY A 1134 -5.53 7.63 39.06
C GLY A 1134 -5.15 6.43 38.19
N ARG A 1135 -4.59 5.40 38.85
CA ARG A 1135 -4.12 4.17 38.20
C ARG A 1135 -5.15 3.49 37.28
N PRO A 1136 -6.42 3.26 37.68
CA PRO A 1136 -7.41 2.60 36.83
C PRO A 1136 -7.61 3.25 35.46
N VAL A 1137 -7.49 4.59 35.37
CA VAL A 1137 -7.58 5.32 34.10
C VAL A 1137 -6.36 5.06 33.21
N VAL A 1138 -5.15 5.03 33.78
CA VAL A 1138 -3.93 4.73 33.02
C VAL A 1138 -3.89 3.27 32.57
N ASP A 1139 -4.26 2.32 33.45
CA ASP A 1139 -4.38 0.91 33.10
C ASP A 1139 -5.47 0.69 32.02
N GLY A 1140 -6.60 1.41 32.10
CA GLY A 1140 -7.66 1.38 31.08
C GLY A 1140 -7.24 1.94 29.72
N LEU A 1141 -6.48 3.04 29.72
CA LEU A 1141 -5.87 3.65 28.53
C LEU A 1141 -4.92 2.68 27.80
N LEU A 1142 -4.13 1.91 28.54
CA LEU A 1142 -3.24 0.88 28.00
C LEU A 1142 -4.01 -0.35 27.47
N GLN A 1143 -5.14 -0.71 28.09
CA GLN A 1143 -5.94 -1.87 27.70
C GLN A 1143 -6.90 -1.60 26.53
N ARG A 1144 -7.36 -0.36 26.36
CA ARG A 1144 -8.38 0.03 25.36
C ARG A 1144 -8.03 1.35 24.65
N PRO A 1145 -6.85 1.47 24.01
CA PRO A 1145 -6.42 2.71 23.37
C PRO A 1145 -7.27 3.06 22.14
N LEU A 1146 -7.69 4.33 22.05
CA LEU A 1146 -8.41 4.89 20.89
C LEU A 1146 -7.49 5.64 19.90
N GLY A 1147 -6.19 5.69 20.19
CA GLY A 1147 -5.18 6.40 19.41
C GLY A 1147 -3.91 6.70 20.21
N ASN A 1148 -2.91 7.23 19.52
CA ASN A 1148 -1.62 7.70 20.04
C ASN A 1148 -1.68 9.15 20.53
N HIS A 1149 -2.29 10.03 19.73
CA HIS A 1149 -2.53 11.43 20.08
C HIS A 1149 -3.79 11.55 20.95
N VAL A 1150 -3.70 12.34 22.01
CA VAL A 1150 -4.84 12.87 22.78
C VAL A 1150 -4.90 14.39 22.65
N VAL A 1151 -6.06 14.98 22.91
CA VAL A 1151 -6.27 16.43 22.90
C VAL A 1151 -6.40 16.93 24.33
N MET A 1152 -5.57 17.91 24.71
CA MET A 1152 -5.61 18.61 25.99
C MET A 1152 -6.36 19.94 25.86
N LEU A 1153 -7.22 20.23 26.83
CA LEU A 1153 -7.91 21.50 27.04
C LEU A 1153 -7.61 22.00 28.47
N ARG A 1154 -7.53 23.31 28.69
CA ARG A 1154 -7.34 23.91 30.02
C ARG A 1154 -8.65 23.95 30.82
N GLY A 1155 -8.62 23.56 32.09
CA GLY A 1155 -9.80 23.46 32.96
C GLY A 1155 -10.48 22.09 32.93
N HIS A 1156 -11.48 21.93 33.81
CA HIS A 1156 -12.29 20.73 33.97
C HIS A 1156 -13.58 20.84 33.14
N HIS A 1157 -13.70 20.02 32.10
CA HIS A 1157 -14.79 20.04 31.10
C HIS A 1157 -15.42 18.67 30.87
N LYS A 1158 -15.06 17.63 31.64
CA LYS A 1158 -15.53 16.24 31.44
C LYS A 1158 -17.05 16.15 31.48
N ALA A 1159 -17.70 16.87 32.39
CA ALA A 1159 -19.16 16.93 32.47
C ALA A 1159 -19.78 17.46 31.17
N LEU A 1160 -19.37 18.65 30.74
CA LEU A 1160 -19.88 19.33 29.53
C LEU A 1160 -19.63 18.51 28.24
N LEU A 1161 -18.44 17.92 28.11
CA LEU A 1161 -18.07 17.12 26.94
C LEU A 1161 -18.76 15.74 26.93
N SER A 1162 -18.92 15.08 28.09
CA SER A 1162 -19.72 13.85 28.20
C SER A 1162 -21.19 14.10 27.89
N SER A 1163 -21.73 15.21 28.41
CA SER A 1163 -23.11 15.66 28.21
C SER A 1163 -23.40 15.93 26.73
N TYR A 1164 -22.49 16.63 26.02
CA TYR A 1164 -22.61 16.77 24.56
C TYR A 1164 -22.53 15.41 23.85
N PHE A 1165 -21.55 14.57 24.18
CA PHE A 1165 -21.31 13.32 23.46
C PHE A 1165 -22.46 12.32 23.60
N SER A 1166 -23.12 12.29 24.76
CA SER A 1166 -24.31 11.46 24.98
C SER A 1166 -25.54 11.97 24.23
N GLN A 1167 -25.77 13.29 24.17
CA GLN A 1167 -26.97 13.90 23.57
C GLN A 1167 -26.88 14.12 22.05
N PHE A 1168 -25.72 14.58 21.56
CA PHE A 1168 -25.52 15.08 20.20
C PHE A 1168 -24.44 14.32 19.43
N GLY A 1169 -23.59 13.56 20.14
CA GLY A 1169 -22.58 12.70 19.52
C GLY A 1169 -23.16 11.44 18.87
N PRO A 1170 -22.33 10.67 18.14
CA PRO A 1170 -22.76 9.43 17.49
C PRO A 1170 -23.23 8.32 18.45
N GLY A 1171 -22.87 8.38 19.73
CA GLY A 1171 -23.24 7.38 20.73
C GLY A 1171 -24.73 7.31 21.08
N PHE A 1172 -25.50 8.40 20.86
CA PHE A 1172 -26.93 8.48 21.20
C PHE A 1172 -27.77 7.33 20.62
N ALA A 1173 -27.45 6.88 19.39
CA ALA A 1173 -28.18 5.85 18.67
C ALA A 1173 -27.92 4.40 19.14
N LYS A 1174 -27.27 4.20 20.29
CA LYS A 1174 -27.00 2.89 20.92
C LYS A 1174 -27.45 2.81 22.39
N ALA A 1175 -28.19 3.80 22.88
CA ALA A 1175 -28.62 3.92 24.27
C ALA A 1175 -30.13 3.63 24.46
N SER A 1176 -30.72 2.83 23.55
CA SER A 1176 -32.12 2.36 23.53
C SER A 1176 -32.16 0.84 23.63
#